data_AF-A0AAD4CQG0-F1
#
_entry.id   AF-A0AAD4CQG0-F1
#
_cell.length_a   1.000
_cell.length_b   1.000
_cell.length_c   1.000
_cell.angle_alpha   90.00
_cell.angle_beta   90.00
_cell.angle_gamma   90.00
#
_symmetry.space_group_name_H-M   'P 1'
#
loop_
_entity.id
_entity.type
_entity.pdbx_description
1 polymer ?
#
loop_
_entity_poly.entity_id
_entity_poly.type
_entity_poly.pdbx_seq_one_letter_code
_entity_poly.pdbx_strand_id
1 'polypeptide(L)'
;MATKQHGFNGVKGTSQGPLNWIPAPDEPLFKPKRIRIICVGAGFSGLMLAYKLKYEFKLQGAVDLVIYEKNHDIGGTWLENTYPGVACDIPAHVYTFPFEPNPNWSSFYAEGAEIWQYIKQTSIKYGLEERVQLNSKVVESAWDEEVSKWKIKIEKGQEVLMDEAEVLINGSGILNKWRWPDIKGLHDFSGEIAHSASWNDSLSWAGKRVALIGNGSSAIQILPKLQPTAKTVTNYIRSPTWVAANFAADFTPEGENFRYSEEQQACFRENPEELLKLRKNIEHGINHLFMGLIKGTERQIEANIMSRRIMEDRLNNDPELCARLIPTFEFGCRRISPGDGYLEALQQNNVDCCFDPIQKITKNGIQTIDGKTVDYDIIICATGFDVSFSPFWKVIGRHGSNLADLWEKQPNAYFGMCAPEQPNYFIFNGPNCPIAHGSLLAAMDSTADWILKWCEKIISEGIKSVCVKPDALDDYNVYTQETLKRTVWTGGCRSWFKGGKKDGPVTAMYGGSILHYKEILESFRVEDFDIEYDSPNRFRFMGNGTTQRENLANAAFGSIISRSMVYTAEPLEYPKGATLPELLLERNVNNVPPDMPAVIDGVSGATVYSYRSFRASVRRVARYFLQNINPRAAVVGILAGNSATYPVIVHGILAAGGVVSAFNPLHQAQEISHYLHIARPKAVLVDQDLTKALTDGLSLAKLDYSPDLYVLSPDRPHPAPWIPFDLGHIVAAGAGDPDTTELPSCTNSDLAFICFSSGTTGPMKGVYLTHDNIITNIFQHRQRLPEMFQSRQTVAALITPFFHILGLGVFVCQYICQGIPIVVFPNFEVSLLLDAISRDRITHINIVPPIALRLLQATTTGTTDISSLQCLINAAAPLKEVVSSELSRRMGCSITQWYGMTEASPSVISQREDEVEITSTIGRLLPGMSMRIVDSTGKECGPNEPGELLIQGSNLTPSYVDNAESKDAFINGYFKTGDIGYVNEEGYVFLVGRSKELIKVKGHQVAPAELESILLSHPQVRDAAVKGVYFPGQETEYPAAYITVDTAEPASAQLEAEIEAFVNKQVAKYKWLRSGVHIISAIPRKYVTKLVGTFPLMSTVV
;
A
#
# COMPACT_ATOMS: atom_id res chain seq x y z
N MET A 1 -35.28 -41.88 -15.19
CA MET A 1 -34.68 -42.77 -16.20
C MET A 1 -33.58 -43.58 -15.54
N ALA A 2 -33.52 -44.89 -15.81
CA ALA A 2 -32.66 -45.86 -15.14
C ALA A 2 -31.17 -45.48 -15.16
N THR A 3 -30.57 -45.32 -13.98
CA THR A 3 -29.12 -45.17 -13.77
C THR A 3 -28.43 -46.46 -14.21
N LYS A 4 -27.81 -46.44 -15.39
CA LYS A 4 -26.90 -47.50 -15.82
C LYS A 4 -25.70 -47.51 -14.86
N GLN A 5 -25.63 -48.48 -13.96
CA GLN A 5 -24.42 -48.76 -13.18
C GLN A 5 -23.31 -49.20 -14.15
N HIS A 6 -22.49 -48.25 -14.57
CA HIS A 6 -21.24 -48.53 -15.26
C HIS A 6 -20.25 -49.05 -14.21
N GLY A 7 -19.68 -50.24 -14.44
CA GLY A 7 -18.64 -50.80 -13.57
C GLY A 7 -17.34 -49.99 -13.64
N PHE A 8 -16.36 -50.35 -12.82
CA PHE A 8 -15.00 -49.82 -12.91
C PHE A 8 -14.51 -49.85 -14.38
N ASN A 9 -14.05 -48.70 -14.91
CA ASN A 9 -13.64 -48.49 -16.31
C ASN A 9 -14.72 -48.53 -17.41
N GLY A 10 -16.01 -48.35 -17.08
CA GLY A 10 -17.07 -48.26 -18.10
C GLY A 10 -17.41 -49.58 -18.79
N VAL A 11 -16.79 -50.69 -18.37
CA VAL A 11 -17.03 -52.04 -18.86
C VAL A 11 -18.13 -52.69 -18.03
N LYS A 12 -19.12 -53.31 -18.69
CA LYS A 12 -20.11 -54.15 -18.04
C LYS A 12 -19.43 -55.46 -17.59
N GLY A 13 -19.17 -55.61 -16.31
CA GLY A 13 -18.56 -56.82 -15.75
C GLY A 13 -18.71 -56.90 -14.24
N THR A 14 -18.79 -58.14 -13.73
CA THR A 14 -19.07 -58.53 -12.34
C THR A 14 -17.87 -58.42 -11.39
N SER A 15 -16.81 -57.69 -11.76
CA SER A 15 -15.65 -57.49 -10.89
C SER A 15 -16.00 -56.44 -9.82
N GLN A 16 -15.97 -56.82 -8.53
CA GLN A 16 -15.94 -55.86 -7.44
C GLN A 16 -14.76 -54.90 -7.71
N GLY A 17 -15.05 -53.60 -7.91
CA GLY A 17 -14.02 -52.59 -8.09
C GLY A 17 -13.11 -52.49 -6.86
N PRO A 18 -11.98 -51.76 -6.95
CA PRO A 18 -11.13 -51.54 -5.78
C PRO A 18 -11.93 -50.88 -4.64
N LEU A 19 -11.53 -51.11 -3.39
CA LEU A 19 -12.27 -50.65 -2.19
C LEU A 19 -12.50 -49.13 -2.15
N ASN A 20 -11.63 -48.35 -2.82
CA ASN A 20 -11.73 -46.90 -2.94
C ASN A 20 -12.46 -46.43 -4.21
N TRP A 21 -13.14 -47.32 -4.92
CA TRP A 21 -13.91 -46.94 -6.10
C TRP A 21 -15.19 -46.21 -5.72
N ILE A 22 -15.39 -45.05 -6.35
CA ILE A 22 -16.63 -44.29 -6.35
C ILE A 22 -16.93 -43.83 -7.78
N PRO A 23 -18.21 -43.65 -8.16
CA PRO A 23 -18.52 -42.93 -9.40
C PRO A 23 -18.08 -41.47 -9.28
N ALA A 24 -17.60 -40.88 -10.39
CA ALA A 24 -17.34 -39.45 -10.45
C ALA A 24 -18.67 -38.69 -10.20
N PRO A 25 -18.71 -37.73 -9.27
CA PRO A 25 -19.93 -37.00 -8.97
C PRO A 25 -20.25 -36.03 -10.11
N ASP A 26 -21.54 -35.81 -10.39
CA ASP A 26 -21.99 -34.87 -11.43
C ASP A 26 -22.00 -33.43 -10.90
N GLU A 27 -20.82 -32.95 -10.52
CA GLU A 27 -20.59 -31.62 -10.00
C GLU A 27 -19.18 -31.12 -10.31
N PRO A 28 -18.95 -29.80 -10.41
CA PRO A 28 -17.63 -29.26 -10.73
C PRO A 28 -16.63 -29.41 -9.57
N LEU A 29 -15.34 -29.29 -9.92
CA LEU A 29 -14.18 -29.18 -9.03
C LEU A 29 -14.44 -28.19 -7.89
N PHE A 30 -14.10 -28.61 -6.66
CA PHE A 30 -14.22 -27.82 -5.42
C PHE A 30 -15.63 -27.28 -5.16
N LYS A 31 -16.70 -27.93 -5.66
CA LYS A 31 -18.05 -27.51 -5.31
C LYS A 31 -18.22 -27.52 -3.78
N PRO A 32 -18.52 -26.38 -3.16
CA PRO A 32 -18.52 -26.27 -1.71
C PRO A 32 -19.67 -27.07 -1.11
N LYS A 33 -19.37 -27.84 -0.06
CA LYS A 33 -20.38 -28.40 0.83
C LYS A 33 -20.86 -27.36 1.82
N ARG A 34 -22.15 -27.43 2.17
CA ARG A 34 -22.65 -26.63 3.28
C ARG A 34 -22.25 -27.28 4.60
N ILE A 35 -21.65 -26.49 5.48
CA ILE A 35 -21.32 -26.91 6.86
C ILE A 35 -21.89 -25.92 7.86
N ARG A 36 -22.10 -26.38 9.08
CA ARG A 36 -22.47 -25.57 10.23
C ARG A 36 -21.25 -25.39 11.13
N ILE A 37 -21.03 -24.14 11.53
CA ILE A 37 -19.97 -23.77 12.46
C ILE A 37 -20.62 -23.18 13.71
N ILE A 38 -20.24 -23.72 14.86
CA ILE A 38 -20.60 -23.13 16.15
C ILE A 38 -19.36 -22.47 16.76
N CYS A 39 -19.46 -21.17 17.03
CA CYS A 39 -18.48 -20.45 17.82
C CYS A 39 -19.04 -20.19 19.23
N VAL A 40 -18.22 -20.39 20.27
CA VAL A 40 -18.62 -20.14 21.67
C VAL A 40 -17.96 -18.84 22.12
N GLY A 41 -18.75 -17.79 22.36
CA GLY A 41 -18.31 -16.47 22.82
C GLY A 41 -18.39 -15.36 21.76
N ALA A 42 -19.01 -14.23 22.12
CA ALA A 42 -19.19 -13.03 21.28
C ALA A 42 -18.38 -11.83 21.81
N GLY A 43 -17.13 -12.10 22.20
CA GLY A 43 -16.10 -11.07 22.35
C GLY A 43 -15.42 -10.74 21.01
N PHE A 44 -14.25 -10.08 21.07
CA PHE A 44 -13.45 -9.79 19.89
C PHE A 44 -13.22 -11.00 18.97
N SER A 45 -12.93 -12.18 19.53
CA SER A 45 -12.64 -13.40 18.76
C SER A 45 -13.81 -13.86 17.88
N GLY A 46 -15.00 -14.06 18.45
CA GLY A 46 -16.16 -14.53 17.70
C GLY A 46 -16.67 -13.49 16.69
N LEU A 47 -16.62 -12.20 17.04
CA LEU A 47 -17.04 -11.12 16.15
C LEU A 47 -16.05 -10.91 15.00
N MET A 48 -14.74 -11.04 15.24
CA MET A 48 -13.72 -11.00 14.19
C MET A 48 -13.86 -12.17 13.22
N LEU A 49 -14.11 -13.37 13.74
CA LEU A 49 -14.43 -14.54 12.92
C LEU A 49 -15.67 -14.27 12.04
N ALA A 50 -16.75 -13.73 12.61
CA ALA A 50 -17.96 -13.40 11.87
C ALA A 50 -17.69 -12.37 10.76
N TYR A 51 -16.92 -11.32 11.06
CA TYR A 51 -16.53 -10.31 10.07
C TYR A 51 -15.75 -10.95 8.91
N LYS A 52 -14.67 -11.67 9.21
CA LYS A 52 -13.81 -12.28 8.19
C LYS A 52 -14.56 -13.30 7.35
N LEU A 53 -15.38 -14.13 7.98
CA LEU A 53 -16.24 -15.09 7.27
C LEU A 53 -17.22 -14.37 6.31
N LYS A 54 -17.79 -13.23 6.73
CA LYS A 54 -18.78 -12.47 5.97
C LYS A 54 -18.13 -11.64 4.85
N TYR A 55 -17.10 -10.86 5.15
CA TYR A 55 -16.61 -9.83 4.24
C TYR A 55 -15.31 -10.20 3.52
N GLU A 56 -14.42 -10.97 4.16
CA GLU A 56 -13.11 -11.31 3.59
C GLU A 56 -13.15 -12.65 2.83
N PHE A 57 -13.51 -13.73 3.52
CA PHE A 57 -13.60 -15.09 2.94
C PHE A 57 -14.92 -15.34 2.19
N LYS A 58 -15.97 -14.56 2.48
CA LYS A 58 -17.28 -14.60 1.79
C LYS A 58 -17.92 -15.99 1.73
N LEU A 59 -17.89 -16.71 2.86
CA LEU A 59 -18.35 -18.10 2.94
C LEU A 59 -19.83 -18.25 3.31
N GLN A 60 -20.63 -17.19 3.35
CA GLN A 60 -22.02 -17.25 3.85
C GLN A 60 -22.93 -18.18 3.03
N GLY A 61 -22.58 -18.47 1.76
CA GLY A 61 -23.31 -19.43 0.93
C GLY A 61 -23.03 -20.91 1.26
N ALA A 62 -21.91 -21.17 1.93
CA ALA A 62 -21.39 -22.50 2.27
C ALA A 62 -21.31 -22.74 3.79
N VAL A 63 -21.32 -21.69 4.61
CA VAL A 63 -21.23 -21.79 6.06
C VAL A 63 -22.46 -21.20 6.72
N ASP A 64 -23.07 -22.00 7.59
CA ASP A 64 -24.03 -21.54 8.58
C ASP A 64 -23.34 -21.34 9.93
N LEU A 65 -22.97 -20.08 10.23
CA LEU A 65 -22.33 -19.70 11.50
C LEU A 65 -23.39 -19.35 12.55
N VAL A 66 -23.23 -19.91 13.75
CA VAL A 66 -23.92 -19.46 14.97
C VAL A 66 -22.89 -19.21 16.07
N ILE A 67 -23.05 -18.09 16.78
CA ILE A 67 -22.23 -17.74 17.94
C ILE A 67 -23.09 -17.83 19.19
N TYR A 68 -22.75 -18.72 20.12
CA TYR A 68 -23.43 -18.80 21.42
C TYR A 68 -22.68 -17.97 22.46
N GLU A 69 -23.37 -16.96 23.01
CA GLU A 69 -22.85 -16.07 24.05
C GLU A 69 -23.65 -16.27 25.34
N LYS A 70 -22.95 -16.58 26.43
CA LYS A 70 -23.57 -16.85 27.73
C LYS A 70 -24.17 -15.59 28.35
N ASN A 71 -23.63 -14.43 28.02
CA ASN A 71 -24.03 -13.15 28.59
C ASN A 71 -25.23 -12.55 27.85
N HIS A 72 -25.80 -11.51 28.45
CA HIS A 72 -27.01 -10.83 27.95
C HIS A 72 -26.73 -9.85 26.80
N ASP A 73 -25.45 -9.59 26.51
CA ASP A 73 -24.99 -8.70 25.44
C ASP A 73 -23.63 -9.21 24.92
N ILE A 74 -23.15 -8.65 23.82
CA ILE A 74 -21.82 -8.89 23.27
C ILE A 74 -20.76 -8.06 24.01
N GLY A 75 -19.49 -8.46 23.91
CA GLY A 75 -18.37 -7.68 24.47
C GLY A 75 -17.30 -8.52 25.20
N GLY A 76 -17.64 -9.74 25.61
CA GLY A 76 -16.72 -10.64 26.31
C GLY A 76 -16.14 -9.99 27.58
N THR A 77 -14.82 -9.95 27.70
CA THR A 77 -14.10 -9.39 28.86
C THR A 77 -14.57 -7.98 29.24
N TRP A 78 -14.87 -7.13 28.27
CA TRP A 78 -15.25 -5.73 28.48
C TRP A 78 -16.70 -5.54 28.92
N LEU A 79 -17.53 -6.57 28.79
CA LEU A 79 -18.86 -6.64 29.39
C LEU A 79 -18.79 -7.17 30.83
N GLU A 80 -17.95 -8.18 31.09
CA GLU A 80 -17.92 -8.87 32.39
C GLU A 80 -17.15 -8.11 33.47
N ASN A 81 -16.08 -7.40 33.10
CA ASN A 81 -15.21 -6.73 34.05
C ASN A 81 -15.57 -5.24 34.12
N THR A 82 -16.35 -4.86 35.13
CA THR A 82 -16.81 -3.48 35.34
C THR A 82 -16.24 -2.83 36.61
N TYR A 83 -15.21 -3.44 37.22
CA TYR A 83 -14.57 -2.90 38.42
C TYR A 83 -13.98 -1.49 38.17
N PRO A 84 -13.92 -0.62 39.20
CA PRO A 84 -13.48 0.75 39.03
C PRO A 84 -12.04 0.82 38.54
N GLY A 85 -11.81 1.57 37.47
CA GLY A 85 -10.50 1.75 36.85
C GLY A 85 -10.14 0.69 35.80
N VAL A 86 -11.06 -0.22 35.44
CA VAL A 86 -10.84 -1.18 34.36
C VAL A 86 -10.48 -0.47 33.04
N ALA A 87 -9.29 -0.77 32.52
CA ALA A 87 -8.77 -0.17 31.30
C ALA A 87 -7.83 -1.14 30.58
N CYS A 88 -7.66 -0.94 29.27
CA CYS A 88 -6.71 -1.73 28.48
C CYS A 88 -5.27 -1.29 28.73
N ASP A 89 -4.36 -2.25 28.78
CA ASP A 89 -2.93 -1.98 28.90
C ASP A 89 -2.24 -1.68 27.56
N ILE A 90 -2.98 -1.82 26.46
CA ILE A 90 -2.54 -1.55 25.09
C ILE A 90 -3.17 -0.26 24.58
N PRO A 91 -2.45 0.57 23.81
CA PRO A 91 -3.01 1.80 23.25
C PRO A 91 -4.25 1.54 22.40
N ALA A 92 -5.28 2.37 22.57
CA ALA A 92 -6.62 2.17 22.04
C ALA A 92 -6.64 2.01 20.51
N HIS A 93 -5.84 2.79 19.78
CA HIS A 93 -5.78 2.71 18.31
C HIS A 93 -5.19 1.39 17.77
N VAL A 94 -4.44 0.62 18.57
CA VAL A 94 -3.95 -0.72 18.19
C VAL A 94 -4.66 -1.85 18.96
N TYR A 95 -5.51 -1.51 19.92
CA TYR A 95 -6.50 -2.40 20.54
C TYR A 95 -7.91 -2.15 19.95
N THR A 96 -7.98 -2.18 18.62
CA THR A 96 -9.19 -1.98 17.82
C THR A 96 -9.32 -3.13 16.82
N PHE A 97 -10.52 -3.45 16.31
CA PHE A 97 -10.65 -4.39 15.20
C PHE A 97 -9.81 -3.88 14.01
N PRO A 98 -8.94 -4.71 13.40
CA PRO A 98 -8.09 -4.24 12.30
C PRO A 98 -8.86 -3.60 11.15
N PHE A 99 -10.05 -4.15 10.86
CA PHE A 99 -10.98 -3.69 9.82
C PHE A 99 -11.83 -2.46 10.19
N GLU A 100 -11.83 -2.02 11.46
CA GLU A 100 -12.57 -0.83 11.90
C GLU A 100 -11.71 0.02 12.84
N PRO A 101 -10.79 0.83 12.30
CA PRO A 101 -10.04 1.78 13.11
C PRO A 101 -10.98 2.84 13.70
N ASN A 102 -10.89 3.11 15.01
CA ASN A 102 -11.70 4.14 15.65
C ASN A 102 -10.93 5.46 15.79
N PRO A 103 -11.30 6.54 15.07
CA PRO A 103 -10.67 7.85 15.20
C PRO A 103 -11.14 8.62 16.45
N ASN A 104 -12.20 8.15 17.13
CA ASN A 104 -12.86 8.86 18.23
C ASN A 104 -12.52 8.33 19.61
N TRP A 105 -11.44 7.55 19.76
CA TRP A 105 -10.99 7.14 21.10
C TRP A 105 -10.73 8.39 21.95
N SER A 106 -11.25 8.38 23.17
CA SER A 106 -11.18 9.52 24.09
C SER A 106 -9.81 9.67 24.75
N SER A 107 -9.07 8.58 24.89
CA SER A 107 -7.75 8.53 25.52
C SER A 107 -6.82 7.51 24.85
N PHE A 108 -5.51 7.69 25.07
CA PHE A 108 -4.48 6.81 24.51
C PHE A 108 -4.63 5.37 25.00
N TYR A 109 -4.89 5.16 26.29
CA TYR A 109 -5.39 3.89 26.83
C TYR A 109 -6.86 4.06 27.21
N ALA A 110 -7.75 3.33 26.53
CA ALA A 110 -9.20 3.44 26.72
C ALA A 110 -9.69 2.66 27.95
N GLU A 111 -10.69 3.21 28.62
CA GLU A 111 -11.39 2.54 29.72
C GLU A 111 -12.36 1.47 29.20
N GLY A 112 -12.68 0.48 30.04
CA GLY A 112 -13.43 -0.71 29.61
C GLY A 112 -14.82 -0.41 29.04
N ALA A 113 -15.53 0.58 29.59
CA ALA A 113 -16.86 0.97 29.09
C ALA A 113 -16.80 1.54 27.66
N GLU A 114 -15.76 2.31 27.34
CA GLU A 114 -15.56 2.87 25.99
C GLU A 114 -15.25 1.75 24.98
N ILE A 115 -14.40 0.80 25.37
CA ILE A 115 -14.08 -0.37 24.54
C ILE A 115 -15.31 -1.23 24.28
N TRP A 116 -16.13 -1.48 25.31
CA TRP A 116 -17.37 -2.21 25.15
C TRP A 116 -18.32 -1.51 24.18
N GLN A 117 -18.48 -0.19 24.30
CA GLN A 117 -19.31 0.59 23.39
C GLN A 117 -18.80 0.54 21.94
N TYR A 118 -17.49 0.61 21.73
CA TYR A 118 -16.86 0.43 20.42
C TYR A 118 -17.15 -0.94 19.81
N ILE A 119 -17.06 -2.03 20.60
CA ILE A 119 -17.39 -3.39 20.13
C ILE A 119 -18.84 -3.45 19.65
N LYS A 120 -19.77 -2.85 20.42
CA LYS A 120 -21.20 -2.83 20.08
C LYS A 120 -21.46 -2.07 18.80
N GLN A 121 -20.94 -0.85 18.68
CA GLN A 121 -21.12 -0.01 17.50
C GLN A 121 -20.54 -0.67 16.25
N THR A 122 -19.35 -1.26 16.36
CA THR A 122 -18.69 -1.97 15.25
C THR A 122 -19.51 -3.18 14.82
N SER A 123 -20.02 -3.95 15.77
CA SER A 123 -20.84 -5.13 15.47
C SER A 123 -22.09 -4.76 14.68
N ILE A 124 -22.83 -3.75 15.16
CA ILE A 124 -24.04 -3.22 14.51
C ILE A 124 -23.70 -2.70 13.10
N LYS A 125 -22.61 -1.93 12.96
CA LYS A 125 -22.17 -1.37 11.66
C LYS A 125 -22.01 -2.44 10.59
N TYR A 126 -21.51 -3.62 10.96
CA TYR A 126 -21.23 -4.72 10.05
C TYR A 126 -22.26 -5.86 10.10
N GLY A 127 -23.31 -5.73 10.92
CA GLY A 127 -24.33 -6.75 11.15
C GLY A 127 -23.72 -8.08 11.61
N LEU A 128 -22.85 -8.04 12.62
CA LEU A 128 -22.15 -9.23 13.15
C LEU A 128 -22.99 -9.96 14.20
N GLU A 129 -23.85 -9.21 14.90
CA GLU A 129 -24.79 -9.68 15.92
C GLU A 129 -25.90 -10.57 15.33
N GLU A 130 -26.15 -10.51 14.03
CA GLU A 130 -27.15 -11.34 13.32
C GLU A 130 -26.96 -12.84 13.56
N ARG A 131 -25.73 -13.27 13.86
CA ARG A 131 -25.35 -14.66 14.11
C ARG A 131 -25.21 -15.00 15.59
N VAL A 132 -25.40 -14.04 16.48
CA VAL A 132 -25.19 -14.20 17.91
C VAL A 132 -26.49 -14.60 18.61
N GLN A 133 -26.40 -15.66 19.42
CA GLN A 133 -27.44 -16.13 20.33
C GLN A 133 -27.02 -15.80 21.76
N LEU A 134 -27.56 -14.70 22.29
CA LEU A 134 -27.32 -14.23 23.65
C LEU A 134 -28.00 -15.12 24.69
N ASN A 135 -27.59 -15.00 25.95
CA ASN A 135 -28.07 -15.78 27.10
C ASN A 135 -28.03 -17.30 26.88
N SER A 136 -27.09 -17.77 26.06
CA SER A 136 -26.98 -19.14 25.60
C SER A 136 -25.63 -19.71 26.02
N LYS A 137 -25.62 -20.42 27.14
CA LYS A 137 -24.40 -20.96 27.75
C LYS A 137 -24.17 -22.40 27.29
N VAL A 138 -23.11 -22.63 26.54
CA VAL A 138 -22.66 -24.00 26.21
C VAL A 138 -22.20 -24.69 27.50
N VAL A 139 -22.65 -25.92 27.74
CA VAL A 139 -22.29 -26.70 28.94
C VAL A 139 -21.62 -28.03 28.63
N GLU A 140 -21.84 -28.58 27.43
CA GLU A 140 -21.15 -29.77 26.96
C GLU A 140 -21.01 -29.72 25.43
N SER A 141 -19.89 -30.20 24.91
CA SER A 141 -19.69 -30.50 23.50
C SER A 141 -19.00 -31.86 23.36
N ALA A 142 -19.58 -32.77 22.58
CA ALA A 142 -19.06 -34.11 22.37
C ALA A 142 -18.90 -34.43 20.88
N TRP A 143 -17.71 -34.85 20.45
CA TRP A 143 -17.45 -35.31 19.09
C TRP A 143 -18.08 -36.68 18.86
N ASP A 144 -18.82 -36.81 17.78
CA ASP A 144 -19.40 -38.06 17.31
C ASP A 144 -18.66 -38.52 16.04
N GLU A 145 -17.89 -39.60 16.15
CA GLU A 145 -17.10 -40.13 15.04
C GLU A 145 -17.96 -40.70 13.90
N GLU A 146 -19.16 -41.21 14.19
CA GLU A 146 -20.01 -41.84 13.18
C GLU A 146 -20.55 -40.82 12.19
N VAL A 147 -20.97 -39.66 12.69
CA VAL A 147 -21.51 -38.57 11.86
C VAL A 147 -20.50 -37.45 11.60
N SER A 148 -19.33 -37.49 12.26
CA SER A 148 -18.27 -36.49 12.17
C SER A 148 -18.76 -35.07 12.49
N LYS A 149 -19.47 -34.95 13.62
CA LYS A 149 -19.98 -33.68 14.13
C LYS A 149 -19.79 -33.57 15.63
N TRP A 150 -19.67 -32.35 16.10
CA TRP A 150 -19.88 -32.00 17.50
C TRP A 150 -21.37 -32.00 17.81
N LYS A 151 -21.75 -32.60 18.94
CA LYS A 151 -23.05 -32.46 19.60
C LYS A 151 -22.90 -31.48 20.75
N ILE A 152 -23.65 -30.39 20.74
CA ILE A 152 -23.51 -29.27 21.67
C ILE A 152 -24.77 -29.16 22.53
N LYS A 153 -24.59 -29.12 23.84
CA LYS A 153 -25.64 -28.87 24.83
C LYS A 153 -25.55 -27.43 25.34
N ILE A 154 -26.66 -26.71 25.27
CA ILE A 154 -26.74 -25.28 25.55
C ILE A 154 -27.83 -25.03 26.59
N GLU A 155 -27.52 -24.28 27.64
CA GLU A 155 -28.48 -23.78 28.61
C GLU A 155 -28.92 -22.36 28.24
N LYS A 156 -30.23 -22.15 28.10
CA LYS A 156 -30.83 -20.84 27.84
C LYS A 156 -31.93 -20.58 28.87
N GLY A 157 -31.57 -19.91 29.96
CA GLY A 157 -32.45 -19.78 31.13
C GLY A 157 -32.70 -21.13 31.79
N GLN A 158 -33.95 -21.60 31.81
CA GLN A 158 -34.33 -22.91 32.32
C GLN A 158 -34.41 -23.99 31.23
N GLU A 159 -34.26 -23.61 29.96
CA GLU A 159 -34.33 -24.53 28.82
C GLU A 159 -32.95 -25.11 28.49
N VAL A 160 -32.95 -26.35 28.02
CA VAL A 160 -31.77 -27.03 27.49
C VAL A 160 -32.00 -27.30 26.00
N LEU A 161 -31.14 -26.73 25.16
CA LEU A 161 -31.14 -26.90 23.72
C LEU A 161 -30.01 -27.86 23.30
N MET A 162 -30.25 -28.62 22.24
CA MET A 162 -29.25 -29.45 21.59
C MET A 162 -29.01 -28.90 20.18
N ASP A 163 -27.74 -28.76 19.81
CA ASP A 163 -27.32 -28.34 18.48
C ASP A 163 -26.18 -29.25 18.00
N GLU A 164 -25.87 -29.20 16.71
CA GLU A 164 -24.75 -29.94 16.14
C GLU A 164 -24.00 -29.09 15.11
N ALA A 165 -22.70 -29.34 14.96
CA ALA A 165 -21.89 -28.67 13.97
C ALA A 165 -20.70 -29.52 13.52
N GLU A 166 -20.32 -29.38 12.25
CA GLU A 166 -19.11 -30.00 11.71
C GLU A 166 -17.85 -29.37 12.31
N VAL A 167 -17.88 -28.07 12.64
CA VAL A 167 -16.75 -27.33 13.24
C VAL A 167 -17.17 -26.62 14.51
N LEU A 168 -16.37 -26.77 15.56
CA LEU A 168 -16.54 -26.08 16.84
C LEU A 168 -15.37 -25.12 17.07
N ILE A 169 -15.66 -23.85 17.32
CA ILE A 169 -14.65 -22.81 17.54
C ILE A 169 -14.81 -22.23 18.95
N ASN A 170 -13.76 -22.34 19.76
CA ASN A 170 -13.72 -21.72 21.07
C ASN A 170 -13.22 -20.27 20.96
N GLY A 171 -14.15 -19.33 21.03
CA GLY A 171 -13.91 -17.89 21.11
C GLY A 171 -14.17 -17.31 22.50
N SER A 172 -14.22 -18.14 23.55
CA SER A 172 -14.73 -17.69 24.86
C SER A 172 -13.74 -16.84 25.64
N GLY A 173 -12.47 -16.85 25.23
CA GLY A 173 -11.37 -16.20 25.94
C GLY A 173 -10.84 -17.05 27.11
N ILE A 174 -9.71 -16.59 27.66
CA ILE A 174 -8.90 -17.32 28.66
C ILE A 174 -8.91 -16.71 30.06
N LEU A 175 -9.44 -15.50 30.22
CA LEU A 175 -9.51 -14.77 31.50
C LEU A 175 -10.96 -14.35 31.78
N ASN A 176 -11.85 -15.34 31.83
CA ASN A 176 -13.28 -15.16 32.12
C ASN A 176 -13.76 -16.06 33.27
N LYS A 177 -13.17 -17.25 33.41
CA LYS A 177 -13.49 -18.23 34.44
C LYS A 177 -12.81 -17.82 35.72
N TRP A 178 -13.56 -17.36 36.71
CA TRP A 178 -13.03 -16.94 38.01
C TRP A 178 -13.65 -17.78 39.14
N ARG A 179 -13.03 -17.71 40.32
CA ARG A 179 -13.54 -18.32 41.55
C ARG A 179 -13.16 -17.47 42.74
N TRP A 180 -13.94 -17.56 43.82
CA TRP A 180 -13.54 -16.98 45.10
C TRP A 180 -12.19 -17.55 45.57
N PRO A 181 -11.36 -16.73 46.24
CA PRO A 181 -10.12 -17.23 46.82
C PRO A 181 -10.42 -18.21 47.95
N ASP A 182 -9.63 -19.27 48.02
CA ASP A 182 -9.75 -20.28 49.08
C ASP A 182 -9.15 -19.74 50.39
N ILE A 183 -9.92 -18.90 51.07
CA ILE A 183 -9.58 -18.31 52.36
C ILE A 183 -10.65 -18.73 53.37
N LYS A 184 -10.21 -19.38 54.45
CA LYS A 184 -11.10 -19.84 55.52
C LYS A 184 -11.97 -18.69 56.04
N GLY A 185 -13.28 -18.90 56.09
CA GLY A 185 -14.25 -17.96 56.65
C GLY A 185 -14.64 -16.81 55.72
N LEU A 186 -14.26 -16.82 54.43
CA LEU A 186 -14.59 -15.72 53.50
C LEU A 186 -16.07 -15.38 53.46
N HIS A 187 -16.94 -16.40 53.45
CA HIS A 187 -18.40 -16.22 53.43
C HIS A 187 -19.02 -16.02 54.82
N ASP A 188 -18.23 -16.04 55.90
CA ASP A 188 -18.68 -15.72 57.26
C ASP A 188 -18.65 -14.20 57.54
N PHE A 189 -18.04 -13.41 56.64
CA PHE A 189 -17.94 -11.96 56.76
C PHE A 189 -19.33 -11.31 56.66
N SER A 190 -19.66 -10.43 57.62
CA SER A 190 -20.96 -9.77 57.70
C SER A 190 -21.06 -8.48 56.87
N GLY A 191 -19.93 -7.97 56.35
CA GLY A 191 -19.90 -6.83 55.44
C GLY A 191 -20.05 -7.26 53.97
N GLU A 192 -19.74 -6.34 53.06
CA GLU A 192 -19.87 -6.61 51.62
C GLU A 192 -18.62 -7.29 51.06
N ILE A 193 -18.81 -8.37 50.28
CA ILE A 193 -17.73 -9.04 49.54
C ILE A 193 -17.91 -8.81 48.04
N ALA A 194 -16.82 -8.47 47.35
CA ALA A 194 -16.80 -8.28 45.90
C ALA A 194 -15.62 -9.02 45.27
N HIS A 195 -15.80 -9.53 44.06
CA HIS A 195 -14.70 -10.04 43.24
C HIS A 195 -14.54 -9.13 42.02
N SER A 196 -13.30 -8.84 41.61
CA SER A 196 -13.08 -7.92 40.48
C SER A 196 -13.74 -8.39 39.18
N ALA A 197 -13.76 -9.71 38.93
CA ALA A 197 -14.40 -10.32 37.75
C ALA A 197 -15.94 -10.47 37.83
N SER A 198 -16.58 -9.98 38.89
CA SER A 198 -18.04 -9.98 39.05
C SER A 198 -18.43 -8.82 39.95
N TRP A 199 -18.19 -7.63 39.43
CA TRP A 199 -18.36 -6.40 40.19
C TRP A 199 -19.85 -6.05 40.35
N ASN A 200 -20.19 -5.47 41.51
CA ASN A 200 -21.51 -4.89 41.74
C ASN A 200 -21.41 -3.37 41.61
N ASP A 201 -22.01 -2.81 40.56
CA ASP A 201 -21.95 -1.36 40.28
C ASP A 201 -22.65 -0.51 41.37
N SER A 202 -23.46 -1.12 42.24
CA SER A 202 -24.07 -0.41 43.38
C SER A 202 -23.15 -0.32 44.62
N LEU A 203 -21.97 -0.96 44.60
CA LEU A 203 -21.04 -0.98 45.72
C LEU A 203 -20.43 0.42 45.95
N SER A 204 -20.64 1.00 47.14
CA SER A 204 -20.09 2.30 47.51
C SER A 204 -19.08 2.17 48.66
N TRP A 205 -17.84 2.59 48.41
CA TRP A 205 -16.74 2.57 49.38
C TRP A 205 -16.48 3.91 50.09
N ALA A 206 -17.18 4.98 49.71
CA ALA A 206 -16.98 6.29 50.32
C ALA A 206 -17.17 6.25 51.85
N GLY A 207 -16.15 6.69 52.60
CA GLY A 207 -16.14 6.67 54.06
C GLY A 207 -16.08 5.28 54.71
N LYS A 208 -15.85 4.20 53.94
CA LYS A 208 -15.76 2.82 54.43
C LYS A 208 -14.31 2.36 54.64
N ARG A 209 -14.14 1.35 55.49
CA ARG A 209 -12.88 0.61 55.65
C ARG A 209 -12.86 -0.56 54.68
N VAL A 210 -11.90 -0.60 53.78
CA VAL A 210 -11.86 -1.55 52.68
C VAL A 210 -10.61 -2.42 52.74
N ALA A 211 -10.77 -3.74 52.63
CA ALA A 211 -9.67 -4.65 52.38
C ALA A 211 -9.60 -4.97 50.87
N LEU A 212 -8.46 -4.74 50.24
CA LEU A 212 -8.19 -5.15 48.86
C LEU A 212 -7.23 -6.33 48.88
N ILE A 213 -7.66 -7.50 48.42
CA ILE A 213 -6.85 -8.72 48.38
C ILE A 213 -6.35 -8.95 46.96
N GLY A 214 -5.05 -8.76 46.75
CA GLY A 214 -4.40 -8.99 45.46
C GLY A 214 -3.38 -7.91 45.12
N ASN A 215 -2.47 -8.24 44.21
CA ASN A 215 -1.46 -7.30 43.68
C ASN A 215 -1.19 -7.58 42.19
N GLY A 216 -2.25 -7.93 41.47
CA GLY A 216 -2.24 -8.07 40.00
C GLY A 216 -2.91 -6.87 39.33
N SER A 217 -3.08 -6.93 38.02
CA SER A 217 -3.60 -5.82 37.20
C SER A 217 -4.93 -5.25 37.73
N SER A 218 -5.88 -6.10 38.16
CA SER A 218 -7.15 -5.62 38.74
C SER A 218 -6.94 -4.83 40.05
N ALA A 219 -6.09 -5.31 40.95
CA ALA A 219 -5.82 -4.59 42.22
C ALA A 219 -5.12 -3.25 41.96
N ILE A 220 -4.17 -3.24 41.02
CA ILE A 220 -3.41 -2.06 40.60
C ILE A 220 -4.34 -0.98 40.06
N GLN A 221 -5.36 -1.35 39.29
CA GLN A 221 -6.34 -0.42 38.73
C GLN A 221 -7.41 0.01 39.76
N ILE A 222 -7.80 -0.87 40.67
CA ILE A 222 -8.84 -0.59 41.68
C ILE A 222 -8.34 0.37 42.76
N LEU A 223 -7.15 0.16 43.32
CA LEU A 223 -6.67 0.93 44.47
C LEU A 223 -6.68 2.45 44.26
N PRO A 224 -6.17 3.00 43.13
CA PRO A 224 -6.20 4.45 42.86
C PRO A 224 -7.62 5.04 42.82
N LYS A 225 -8.64 4.22 42.53
CA LYS A 225 -10.05 4.66 42.51
C LYS A 225 -10.70 4.57 43.90
N LEU A 226 -10.26 3.62 44.73
CA LEU A 226 -10.75 3.48 46.11
C LEU A 226 -10.16 4.56 47.04
N GLN A 227 -8.85 4.76 46.94
CA GLN A 227 -8.06 5.54 47.90
C GLN A 227 -8.62 6.96 48.16
N PRO A 228 -9.07 7.74 47.15
CA PRO A 228 -9.45 9.14 47.39
C PRO A 228 -10.70 9.33 48.29
N THR A 229 -11.57 8.32 48.39
CA THR A 229 -12.87 8.46 49.07
C THR A 229 -13.12 7.44 50.18
N ALA A 230 -12.37 6.33 50.21
CA ALA A 230 -12.43 5.37 51.31
C ALA A 230 -11.87 5.97 52.61
N LYS A 231 -12.44 5.57 53.76
CA LYS A 231 -11.94 5.99 55.08
C LYS A 231 -10.55 5.42 55.33
N THR A 232 -10.38 4.13 55.09
CA THR A 232 -9.08 3.45 55.07
C THR A 232 -9.11 2.33 54.04
N VAL A 233 -7.97 2.04 53.40
CA VAL A 233 -7.79 0.88 52.52
C VAL A 233 -6.60 0.07 53.01
N THR A 234 -6.76 -1.22 53.25
CA THR A 234 -5.62 -2.12 53.45
C THR A 234 -5.45 -2.98 52.22
N ASN A 235 -4.31 -2.86 51.55
CA ASN A 235 -3.97 -3.69 50.40
C ASN A 235 -3.13 -4.90 50.83
N TYR A 236 -3.65 -6.11 50.66
CA TYR A 236 -3.02 -7.37 51.03
C TYR A 236 -2.18 -7.91 49.86
N ILE A 237 -0.87 -7.72 49.97
CA ILE A 237 0.11 -7.97 48.91
C ILE A 237 0.91 -9.24 49.24
N ARG A 238 0.57 -10.35 48.58
CA ARG A 238 1.30 -11.63 48.75
C ARG A 238 2.64 -11.66 48.03
N SER A 239 2.77 -10.97 46.90
CA SER A 239 3.99 -10.97 46.10
C SER A 239 4.14 -9.66 45.35
N PRO A 240 5.37 -9.12 45.21
CA PRO A 240 5.60 -7.92 44.42
C PRO A 240 5.32 -8.19 42.94
N THR A 241 5.04 -7.13 42.20
CA THR A 241 4.86 -7.16 40.74
C THR A 241 5.45 -5.89 40.14
N TRP A 242 5.91 -5.97 38.89
CA TRP A 242 6.43 -4.81 38.19
C TRP A 242 5.29 -3.85 37.86
N VAL A 243 5.41 -2.61 38.35
CA VAL A 243 4.57 -1.46 38.00
C VAL A 243 5.47 -0.49 37.24
N ALA A 244 5.69 -0.79 35.97
CA ALA A 244 6.65 -0.10 35.11
C ALA A 244 5.95 0.88 34.17
N ALA A 245 6.68 1.42 33.20
CA ALA A 245 6.12 2.26 32.14
C ALA A 245 5.05 1.52 31.31
N ASN A 246 4.08 2.28 30.84
CA ASN A 246 2.97 1.78 30.03
C ASN A 246 3.46 1.31 28.64
N PHE A 247 2.71 0.42 27.98
CA PHE A 247 3.09 -0.06 26.64
C PHE A 247 3.06 1.07 25.62
N ALA A 248 4.19 1.35 24.97
CA ALA A 248 4.34 2.48 24.05
C ALA A 248 4.27 3.85 24.76
N ALA A 249 4.77 3.93 26.00
CA ALA A 249 4.91 5.19 26.74
C ALA A 249 5.70 6.28 25.99
N ASP A 250 6.60 5.91 25.07
CA ASP A 250 7.33 6.85 24.20
C ASP A 250 6.40 7.69 23.30
N PHE A 251 5.14 7.27 23.11
CA PHE A 251 4.12 8.00 22.36
C PHE A 251 3.20 8.85 23.24
N THR A 252 3.49 8.93 24.52
CA THR A 252 2.73 9.73 25.48
C THR A 252 3.56 10.95 25.94
N PRO A 253 2.97 12.14 26.13
CA PRO A 253 3.72 13.35 26.45
C PRO A 253 4.57 13.27 27.72
N GLU A 254 4.09 12.56 28.76
CA GLU A 254 4.73 12.46 30.07
C GLU A 254 4.95 11.01 30.55
N GLY A 255 4.80 10.02 29.67
CA GLY A 255 4.81 8.60 30.05
C GLY A 255 3.47 8.11 30.62
N GLU A 256 2.49 9.01 30.78
CA GLU A 256 1.18 8.76 31.38
C GLU A 256 0.05 8.71 30.34
N ASN A 257 -1.09 8.13 30.71
CA ASN A 257 -2.27 8.17 29.87
C ASN A 257 -2.75 9.62 29.64
N PHE A 258 -3.16 9.96 28.42
CA PHE A 258 -3.68 11.29 28.07
C PHE A 258 -5.00 11.19 27.29
N ARG A 259 -5.79 12.26 27.33
CA ARG A 259 -7.00 12.41 26.52
C ARG A 259 -6.67 13.07 25.19
N TYR A 260 -7.21 12.53 24.11
CA TYR A 260 -7.08 13.15 22.80
C TYR A 260 -7.89 14.45 22.75
N SER A 261 -7.32 15.50 22.18
CA SER A 261 -8.06 16.73 21.92
C SER A 261 -9.04 16.54 20.75
N GLU A 262 -10.06 17.40 20.67
CA GLU A 262 -11.01 17.37 19.56
C GLU A 262 -10.28 17.58 18.22
N GLU A 263 -9.24 18.41 18.19
CA GLU A 263 -8.41 18.63 17.00
C GLU A 263 -7.66 17.35 16.58
N GLN A 264 -7.14 16.58 17.56
CA GLN A 264 -6.50 15.29 17.27
C GLN A 264 -7.51 14.28 16.71
N GLN A 265 -8.68 14.17 17.35
CA GLN A 265 -9.75 13.27 16.88
C GLN A 265 -10.28 13.69 15.50
N ALA A 266 -10.44 15.00 15.25
CA ALA A 266 -10.83 15.55 13.95
C ALA A 266 -9.78 15.22 12.88
N CYS A 267 -8.50 15.40 13.20
CA CYS A 267 -7.40 15.01 12.31
C CYS A 267 -7.47 13.51 11.96
N PHE A 268 -7.73 12.64 12.94
CA PHE A 268 -7.87 11.20 12.69
C PHE A 268 -9.09 10.85 11.84
N ARG A 269 -10.20 11.60 11.96
CA ARG A 269 -11.40 11.43 11.13
C ARG A 269 -11.19 11.89 9.70
N GLU A 270 -10.54 13.04 9.52
CA GLU A 270 -10.36 13.70 8.22
C GLU A 270 -9.17 13.12 7.43
N ASN A 271 -8.18 12.56 8.13
CA ASN A 271 -6.95 12.01 7.55
C ASN A 271 -6.72 10.55 7.99
N PRO A 272 -7.43 9.56 7.41
CA PRO A 272 -7.28 8.15 7.77
C PRO A 272 -5.84 7.61 7.65
N GLU A 273 -5.04 8.19 6.76
CA GLU A 273 -3.62 7.84 6.59
C GLU A 273 -2.76 8.21 7.80
N GLU A 274 -3.02 9.35 8.44
CA GLU A 274 -2.30 9.75 9.66
C GLU A 274 -2.68 8.85 10.83
N LEU A 275 -3.95 8.46 10.95
CA LEU A 275 -4.37 7.44 11.92
C LEU A 275 -3.69 6.08 11.64
N LEU A 276 -3.60 5.67 10.37
CA LEU A 276 -2.90 4.44 9.99
C LEU A 276 -1.41 4.50 10.33
N LYS A 277 -0.75 5.62 10.06
CA LYS A 277 0.66 5.87 10.37
C LYS A 277 0.90 5.83 11.88
N LEU A 278 0.05 6.48 12.68
CA LEU A 278 0.10 6.41 14.14
C LEU A 278 0.00 4.96 14.63
N ARG A 279 -0.99 4.20 14.13
CA ARG A 279 -1.19 2.79 14.48
C ARG A 279 0.03 1.93 14.14
N LYS A 280 0.58 2.07 12.92
CA LYS A 280 1.79 1.37 12.49
C LYS A 280 2.99 1.69 13.38
N ASN A 281 3.17 2.95 13.75
CA ASN A 281 4.26 3.37 14.62
C ASN A 281 4.14 2.80 16.04
N ILE A 282 2.94 2.84 16.63
CA ILE A 282 2.67 2.23 17.95
C ILE A 282 2.93 0.72 17.90
N GLU A 283 2.38 0.03 16.89
CA GLU A 283 2.53 -1.42 16.74
C GLU A 283 4.00 -1.82 16.53
N HIS A 284 4.73 -1.07 15.70
CA HIS A 284 6.17 -1.25 15.51
C HIS A 284 6.94 -1.13 16.84
N GLY A 285 6.65 -0.10 17.63
CA GLY A 285 7.24 0.09 18.94
C GLY A 285 6.96 -1.08 19.91
N ILE A 286 5.71 -1.53 19.97
CA ILE A 286 5.30 -2.67 20.82
C ILE A 286 6.00 -3.97 20.39
N ASN A 287 6.10 -4.22 19.08
CA ASN A 287 6.73 -5.43 18.55
C ASN A 287 8.22 -5.51 18.91
N HIS A 288 8.90 -4.36 19.08
CA HIS A 288 10.28 -4.31 19.54
C HIS A 288 10.47 -4.73 20.99
N LEU A 289 9.42 -4.68 21.83
CA LEU A 289 9.50 -5.09 23.24
C LEU A 289 9.90 -6.56 23.38
N PHE A 290 9.49 -7.44 22.46
CA PHE A 290 9.86 -8.85 22.51
C PHE A 290 11.37 -9.07 22.61
N MET A 291 12.17 -8.22 21.97
CA MET A 291 13.63 -8.30 22.05
C MET A 291 14.17 -7.98 23.45
N GLY A 292 13.46 -7.17 24.23
CA GLY A 292 13.77 -6.89 25.64
C GLY A 292 13.35 -8.01 26.59
N LEU A 293 12.59 -9.01 26.11
CA LEU A 293 12.17 -10.19 26.89
C LEU A 293 13.13 -11.37 26.75
N ILE A 294 14.22 -11.22 26.01
CA ILE A 294 15.27 -12.25 25.85
C ILE A 294 16.30 -12.09 26.96
N LYS A 295 16.41 -13.11 27.83
CA LYS A 295 17.30 -13.15 28.99
C LYS A 295 18.76 -12.90 28.62
N GLY A 296 19.46 -12.15 29.46
CA GLY A 296 20.90 -11.95 29.37
C GLY A 296 21.36 -11.07 28.21
N THR A 297 20.44 -10.51 27.43
CA THR A 297 20.76 -9.49 26.43
C THR A 297 20.93 -8.12 27.10
N GLU A 298 21.75 -7.24 26.51
CA GLU A 298 21.94 -5.87 27.00
C GLU A 298 20.60 -5.14 27.16
N ARG A 299 19.70 -5.26 26.18
CA ARG A 299 18.35 -4.67 26.23
C ARG A 299 17.53 -5.15 27.42
N GLN A 300 17.61 -6.43 27.77
CA GLN A 300 16.87 -6.97 28.90
C GLN A 300 17.46 -6.51 30.24
N ILE A 301 18.79 -6.37 30.33
CA ILE A 301 19.46 -5.81 31.50
C ILE A 301 19.07 -4.34 31.68
N GLU A 302 19.12 -3.56 30.59
CA GLU A 302 18.70 -2.15 30.57
C GLU A 302 17.22 -2.01 30.97
N ALA A 303 16.33 -2.84 30.43
CA ALA A 303 14.91 -2.83 30.78
C ALA A 303 14.68 -3.10 32.28
N ASN A 304 15.44 -4.01 32.90
CA ASN A 304 15.39 -4.23 34.35
C ASN A 304 15.85 -3.02 35.15
N ILE A 305 17.00 -2.44 34.79
CA ILE A 305 17.58 -1.29 35.50
C ILE A 305 16.63 -0.10 35.40
N MET A 306 16.12 0.20 34.22
CA MET A 306 15.20 1.29 33.97
C MET A 306 13.88 1.10 34.72
N SER A 307 13.30 -0.11 34.66
CA SER A 307 12.03 -0.41 35.35
C SER A 307 12.18 -0.33 36.88
N ARG A 308 13.33 -0.77 37.42
CA ARG A 308 13.65 -0.60 38.84
C ARG A 308 13.68 0.87 39.21
N ARG A 309 14.45 1.68 38.47
CA ARG A 309 14.59 3.10 38.74
C ARG A 309 13.26 3.84 38.71
N ILE A 310 12.40 3.51 37.73
CA ILE A 310 11.03 4.06 37.66
C ILE A 310 10.24 3.75 38.93
N MET A 311 10.29 2.52 39.44
CA MET A 311 9.60 2.17 40.69
C MET A 311 10.24 2.84 41.92
N GLU A 312 11.57 2.95 41.98
CA GLU A 312 12.29 3.65 43.07
C GLU A 312 11.86 5.13 43.13
N ASP A 313 11.85 5.81 41.97
CA ASP A 313 11.45 7.21 41.85
C ASP A 313 9.97 7.40 42.25
N ARG A 314 9.06 6.54 41.77
CA ARG A 314 7.62 6.60 42.09
C ARG A 314 7.30 6.25 43.55
N LEU A 315 8.16 5.50 44.21
CA LEU A 315 8.09 5.20 45.65
C LEU A 315 8.82 6.24 46.51
N ASN A 316 9.19 7.40 45.95
CA ASN A 316 9.94 8.46 46.62
C ASN A 316 11.24 7.96 47.28
N ASN A 317 11.83 6.89 46.72
CA ASN A 317 13.00 6.21 47.27
C ASN A 317 12.84 5.73 48.72
N ASP A 318 11.62 5.43 49.18
CA ASP A 318 11.37 4.85 50.51
C ASP A 318 12.04 3.48 50.65
N PRO A 319 13.01 3.30 51.58
CA PRO A 319 13.80 2.07 51.66
C PRO A 319 12.96 0.81 51.99
N GLU A 320 11.90 0.95 52.78
CA GLU A 320 11.08 -0.18 53.19
C GLU A 320 10.14 -0.61 52.06
N LEU A 321 9.44 0.34 51.46
CA LEU A 321 8.54 0.09 50.34
C LEU A 321 9.30 -0.42 49.11
N CYS A 322 10.45 0.17 48.78
CA CYS A 322 11.30 -0.31 47.70
C CYS A 322 11.74 -1.77 47.92
N ALA A 323 12.17 -2.13 49.13
CA ALA A 323 12.59 -3.49 49.45
C ALA A 323 11.44 -4.51 49.38
N ARG A 324 10.20 -4.09 49.65
CA ARG A 324 9.01 -4.97 49.68
C ARG A 324 8.28 -5.06 48.34
N LEU A 325 8.24 -3.98 47.56
CA LEU A 325 7.40 -3.85 46.36
C LEU A 325 8.16 -4.02 45.05
N ILE A 326 9.47 -3.72 45.01
CA ILE A 326 10.27 -3.88 43.78
C ILE A 326 10.63 -5.35 43.61
N PRO A 327 10.22 -6.00 42.50
CA PRO A 327 10.55 -7.40 42.27
C PRO A 327 12.06 -7.66 42.12
N THR A 328 12.49 -8.84 42.59
CA THR A 328 13.86 -9.33 42.40
C THR A 328 14.02 -10.22 41.16
N PHE A 329 12.92 -10.53 40.47
CA PHE A 329 12.90 -11.32 39.24
C PHE A 329 12.85 -10.43 38.01
N GLU A 330 13.20 -10.98 36.86
CA GLU A 330 13.35 -10.26 35.60
C GLU A 330 12.06 -9.51 35.19
N PHE A 331 12.23 -8.28 34.71
CA PHE A 331 11.21 -7.49 34.04
C PHE A 331 10.60 -8.28 32.88
N GLY A 332 9.27 -8.24 32.76
CA GLY A 332 8.52 -9.01 31.77
C GLY A 332 8.29 -10.49 32.10
N CYS A 333 8.80 -11.02 33.23
CA CYS A 333 8.50 -12.41 33.66
C CYS A 333 6.99 -12.64 33.91
N ARG A 334 6.26 -11.56 34.21
CA ARG A 334 4.79 -11.48 34.15
C ARG A 334 4.40 -10.42 33.13
N ARG A 335 3.13 -10.44 32.70
CA ARG A 335 2.58 -9.36 31.86
C ARG A 335 2.75 -8.03 32.59
N ILE A 336 3.36 -7.07 31.91
CA ILE A 336 3.59 -5.73 32.43
C ILE A 336 2.22 -5.10 32.68
N SER A 337 2.00 -4.57 33.88
CA SER A 337 0.75 -3.91 34.23
C SER A 337 1.00 -2.41 34.36
N PRO A 338 0.40 -1.59 33.47
CA PRO A 338 0.37 -0.15 33.69
C PRO A 338 -0.36 0.14 35.01
N GLY A 339 0.17 1.07 35.79
CA GLY A 339 -0.27 1.28 37.17
C GLY A 339 -0.19 2.73 37.59
N ASP A 340 -0.62 3.63 36.71
CA ASP A 340 -0.75 5.06 36.95
C ASP A 340 -1.49 5.30 38.28
N GLY A 341 -0.87 6.03 39.20
CA GLY A 341 -1.40 6.34 40.53
C GLY A 341 -1.35 5.21 41.58
N TYR A 342 -0.94 3.98 41.24
CA TYR A 342 -0.94 2.85 42.18
C TYR A 342 0.13 2.98 43.27
N LEU A 343 1.39 3.19 42.88
CA LEU A 343 2.48 3.31 43.84
C LEU A 343 2.32 4.56 44.71
N GLU A 344 1.74 5.62 44.15
CA GLU A 344 1.42 6.88 44.81
C GLU A 344 0.28 6.70 45.82
N ALA A 345 -0.74 5.90 45.49
CA ALA A 345 -1.85 5.58 46.39
C ALA A 345 -1.39 4.77 47.62
N LEU A 346 -0.43 3.85 47.45
CA LEU A 346 0.13 3.06 48.56
C LEU A 346 0.87 3.90 49.61
N GLN A 347 1.27 5.12 49.26
CA GLN A 347 2.00 6.05 50.14
C GLN A 347 1.07 7.05 50.85
N GLN A 348 -0.25 7.01 50.59
CA GLN A 348 -1.20 7.93 51.21
C GLN A 348 -1.53 7.50 52.64
N ASN A 349 -1.78 8.48 53.52
CA ASN A 349 -2.00 8.26 54.96
C ASN A 349 -3.21 7.35 55.30
N ASN A 350 -4.15 7.17 54.36
CA ASN A 350 -5.32 6.30 54.53
C ASN A 350 -5.15 4.91 53.90
N VAL A 351 -3.95 4.56 53.42
CA VAL A 351 -3.65 3.26 52.81
C VAL A 351 -2.57 2.53 53.61
N ASP A 352 -2.88 1.29 54.00
CA ASP A 352 -1.94 0.37 54.63
C ASP A 352 -1.51 -0.73 53.66
N CYS A 353 -0.22 -1.03 53.61
CA CYS A 353 0.32 -2.21 52.91
C CYS A 353 0.44 -3.38 53.89
N CYS A 354 -0.24 -4.50 53.63
CA CYS A 354 -0.10 -5.72 54.42
C CYS A 354 0.60 -6.82 53.62
N PHE A 355 1.77 -7.26 54.09
CA PHE A 355 2.57 -8.32 53.47
C PHE A 355 2.43 -9.67 54.18
N ASP A 356 1.81 -9.69 55.36
CA ASP A 356 1.61 -10.90 56.14
C ASP A 356 0.50 -11.78 55.54
N PRO A 357 0.68 -13.11 55.47
CA PRO A 357 -0.34 -13.97 54.92
C PRO A 357 -1.63 -13.92 55.75
N ILE A 358 -2.77 -13.96 55.06
CA ILE A 358 -4.10 -14.06 55.67
C ILE A 358 -4.26 -15.47 56.25
N GLN A 359 -4.60 -15.54 57.54
CA GLN A 359 -4.93 -16.80 58.22
C GLN A 359 -6.40 -17.19 57.99
N LYS A 360 -7.31 -16.24 58.18
CA LYS A 360 -8.75 -16.41 57.95
C LYS A 360 -9.46 -15.06 57.84
N ILE A 361 -10.62 -15.07 57.23
CA ILE A 361 -11.62 -14.00 57.35
C ILE A 361 -12.46 -14.29 58.60
N THR A 362 -12.72 -13.26 59.38
CA THR A 362 -13.57 -13.28 60.58
C THR A 362 -14.92 -12.65 60.25
N LYS A 363 -15.86 -12.71 61.21
CA LYS A 363 -17.19 -12.08 61.03
C LYS A 363 -17.11 -10.59 60.67
N ASN A 364 -16.11 -9.86 61.17
CA ASN A 364 -16.01 -8.41 61.04
C ASN A 364 -14.81 -7.94 60.22
N GLY A 365 -13.92 -8.83 59.76
CA GLY A 365 -12.68 -8.41 59.10
C GLY A 365 -11.69 -9.54 58.85
N ILE A 366 -10.40 -9.23 58.79
CA ILE A 366 -9.34 -10.17 58.38
C ILE A 366 -8.33 -10.39 59.51
N GLN A 367 -7.95 -11.64 59.75
CA GLN A 367 -6.87 -12.02 60.67
C GLN A 367 -5.67 -12.56 59.87
N THR A 368 -4.49 -12.00 60.11
CA THR A 368 -3.20 -12.43 59.55
C THR A 368 -2.49 -13.45 60.46
N ILE A 369 -1.51 -14.18 59.92
CA ILE A 369 -0.79 -15.25 60.65
C ILE A 369 -0.03 -14.74 61.88
N ASP A 370 0.43 -13.48 61.85
CA ASP A 370 1.09 -12.80 62.98
C ASP A 370 0.12 -12.47 64.15
N GLY A 371 -1.18 -12.74 63.97
CA GLY A 371 -2.21 -12.53 64.97
C GLY A 371 -2.94 -11.18 64.87
N LYS A 372 -2.50 -10.26 64.00
CA LYS A 372 -3.18 -8.96 63.79
C LYS A 372 -4.58 -9.19 63.19
N THR A 373 -5.58 -8.52 63.76
CA THR A 373 -6.97 -8.56 63.27
C THR A 373 -7.42 -7.14 62.99
N VAL A 374 -7.96 -6.91 61.79
CA VAL A 374 -8.47 -5.59 61.38
C VAL A 374 -9.89 -5.75 60.87
N ASP A 375 -10.80 -4.91 61.36
CA ASP A 375 -12.19 -4.88 60.96
C ASP A 375 -12.40 -4.06 59.69
N TYR A 376 -13.23 -4.58 58.78
CA TYR A 376 -13.54 -3.97 57.49
C TYR A 376 -15.05 -3.90 57.28
N ASP A 377 -15.48 -2.96 56.45
CA ASP A 377 -16.86 -2.87 55.99
C ASP A 377 -17.01 -3.58 54.62
N ILE A 378 -15.93 -3.63 53.83
CA ILE A 378 -15.89 -4.22 52.48
C ILE A 378 -14.61 -5.05 52.31
N ILE A 379 -14.72 -6.23 51.69
CA ILE A 379 -13.58 -7.05 51.23
C ILE A 379 -13.67 -7.23 49.71
N ILE A 380 -12.66 -6.75 48.99
CA ILE A 380 -12.53 -6.87 47.54
C ILE A 380 -11.46 -7.92 47.21
N CYS A 381 -11.85 -8.97 46.50
CA CYS A 381 -10.97 -10.01 45.99
C CYS A 381 -10.56 -9.70 44.54
N ALA A 382 -9.36 -9.18 44.34
CA ALA A 382 -8.72 -8.97 43.04
C ALA A 382 -7.76 -10.14 42.74
N THR A 383 -8.29 -11.36 42.82
CA THR A 383 -7.50 -12.61 42.92
C THR A 383 -7.29 -13.34 41.59
N GLY A 384 -7.73 -12.76 40.47
CA GLY A 384 -7.49 -13.26 39.13
C GLY A 384 -8.47 -14.33 38.67
N PHE A 385 -8.02 -15.17 37.73
CA PHE A 385 -8.84 -16.14 37.00
C PHE A 385 -8.26 -17.56 37.11
N ASP A 386 -9.06 -18.54 36.71
CA ASP A 386 -8.63 -19.90 36.40
C ASP A 386 -7.74 -19.88 35.15
N VAL A 387 -6.53 -20.42 35.27
CA VAL A 387 -5.47 -20.37 34.25
C VAL A 387 -5.13 -21.76 33.72
N SER A 388 -6.06 -22.72 33.88
CA SER A 388 -5.93 -24.10 33.38
C SER A 388 -6.08 -24.21 31.86
N PHE A 389 -6.49 -23.14 31.18
CA PHE A 389 -6.95 -23.11 29.78
C PHE A 389 -8.17 -23.96 29.46
N SER A 390 -8.54 -24.89 30.35
CA SER A 390 -9.72 -25.73 30.19
C SER A 390 -10.98 -24.87 30.07
N PRO A 391 -11.80 -25.09 29.02
CA PRO A 391 -13.02 -24.32 28.83
C PRO A 391 -13.97 -24.39 30.04
N PHE A 392 -14.92 -23.45 30.12
CA PHE A 392 -15.92 -23.45 31.19
C PHE A 392 -16.98 -24.56 31.05
N TRP A 393 -16.94 -25.28 29.94
CA TRP A 393 -17.84 -26.38 29.61
C TRP A 393 -17.05 -27.66 29.33
N LYS A 394 -17.74 -28.80 29.37
CA LYS A 394 -17.13 -30.09 29.12
C LYS A 394 -16.90 -30.31 27.62
N VAL A 395 -15.66 -30.57 27.21
CA VAL A 395 -15.31 -30.87 25.80
C VAL A 395 -14.82 -32.31 25.72
N ILE A 396 -15.57 -33.15 25.01
CA ILE A 396 -15.29 -34.58 24.83
C ILE A 396 -14.93 -34.80 23.37
N GLY A 397 -13.66 -35.09 23.09
CA GLY A 397 -13.14 -35.38 21.78
C GLY A 397 -13.31 -36.84 21.37
N ARG A 398 -12.46 -37.27 20.43
CA ARG A 398 -12.49 -38.64 19.94
C ARG A 398 -12.11 -39.64 21.02
N HIS A 399 -12.65 -40.86 20.89
CA HIS A 399 -12.45 -41.94 21.86
C HIS A 399 -12.87 -41.59 23.32
N GLY A 400 -13.72 -40.57 23.49
CA GLY A 400 -14.20 -40.13 24.79
C GLY A 400 -13.21 -39.27 25.57
N SER A 401 -12.17 -38.73 24.93
CA SER A 401 -11.15 -37.94 25.62
C SER A 401 -11.66 -36.57 26.05
N ASN A 402 -11.65 -36.33 27.36
CA ASN A 402 -12.06 -35.05 27.93
C ASN A 402 -10.88 -34.08 27.93
N LEU A 403 -11.04 -32.93 27.28
CA LEU A 403 -9.97 -31.93 27.13
C LEU A 403 -9.41 -31.45 28.47
N ALA A 404 -10.26 -31.32 29.49
CA ALA A 404 -9.82 -30.90 30.82
C ALA A 404 -8.84 -31.90 31.45
N ASP A 405 -9.03 -33.20 31.20
CA ASP A 405 -8.16 -34.26 31.73
C ASP A 405 -6.83 -34.28 30.96
N LEU A 406 -6.87 -34.05 29.64
CA LEU A 406 -5.66 -33.93 28.80
C LEU A 406 -4.79 -32.73 29.21
N TRP A 407 -5.41 -31.64 29.68
CA TRP A 407 -4.73 -30.41 30.08
C TRP A 407 -4.45 -30.28 31.58
N GLU A 408 -4.92 -31.22 32.41
CA GLU A 408 -4.78 -31.17 33.88
C GLU A 408 -3.32 -30.98 34.33
N LYS A 409 -2.40 -31.75 33.73
CA LYS A 409 -0.97 -31.68 34.06
C LYS A 409 -0.26 -30.54 33.35
N GLN A 410 -0.44 -30.46 32.03
CA GLN A 410 0.20 -29.47 31.18
C GLN A 410 -0.68 -29.20 29.96
N PRO A 411 -1.17 -27.97 29.79
CA PRO A 411 -2.00 -27.63 28.65
C PRO A 411 -1.12 -27.46 27.41
N ASN A 412 -1.09 -28.49 26.56
CA ASN A 412 -0.39 -28.49 25.28
C ASN A 412 -1.39 -28.22 24.14
N ALA A 413 -1.02 -27.32 23.23
CA ALA A 413 -1.78 -27.03 22.03
C ALA A 413 -0.83 -26.67 20.89
N TYR A 414 -1.21 -27.00 19.66
CA TYR A 414 -0.45 -26.66 18.45
C TYR A 414 -0.77 -25.22 18.06
N PHE A 415 0.24 -24.36 18.12
CA PHE A 415 0.16 -22.89 17.98
C PHE A 415 -0.95 -22.21 18.81
N GLY A 416 -1.45 -22.86 19.87
CA GLY A 416 -2.59 -22.37 20.64
C GLY A 416 -3.93 -22.39 19.94
N MET A 417 -4.04 -23.09 18.81
CA MET A 417 -5.26 -23.17 18.01
C MET A 417 -5.86 -24.57 17.97
N CYS A 418 -5.07 -25.63 18.13
CA CYS A 418 -5.55 -27.01 18.08
C CYS A 418 -5.18 -27.79 19.33
N ALA A 419 -6.17 -28.45 19.93
CA ALA A 419 -6.01 -29.32 21.09
C ALA A 419 -5.80 -30.79 20.67
N PRO A 420 -5.13 -31.60 21.50
CA PRO A 420 -5.00 -33.04 21.26
C PRO A 420 -6.35 -33.73 21.20
N GLU A 421 -6.54 -34.63 20.23
CA GLU A 421 -7.71 -35.50 20.12
C GLU A 421 -9.06 -34.77 20.00
N GLN A 422 -9.06 -33.50 19.56
CA GLN A 422 -10.29 -32.72 19.35
C GLN A 422 -10.46 -32.42 17.85
N PRO A 423 -11.14 -33.28 17.08
CA PRO A 423 -11.29 -33.09 15.64
C PRO A 423 -12.16 -31.88 15.32
N ASN A 424 -11.79 -31.10 14.30
CA ASN A 424 -12.50 -29.88 13.88
C ASN A 424 -12.78 -28.88 15.02
N TYR A 425 -11.99 -28.93 16.10
CA TYR A 425 -12.08 -28.01 17.22
C TYR A 425 -10.91 -27.03 17.18
N PHE A 426 -11.25 -25.76 17.00
CA PHE A 426 -10.27 -24.67 16.90
C PHE A 426 -10.43 -23.69 18.06
N ILE A 427 -9.33 -23.06 18.47
CA ILE A 427 -9.29 -22.21 19.67
C ILE A 427 -8.69 -20.85 19.33
N PHE A 428 -9.33 -19.78 19.81
CA PHE A 428 -8.68 -18.48 19.96
C PHE A 428 -7.97 -18.40 21.30
N ASN A 429 -6.74 -17.91 21.28
CA ASN A 429 -5.93 -17.65 22.48
C ASN A 429 -5.69 -18.87 23.37
N GLY A 430 -5.53 -20.06 22.80
CA GLY A 430 -5.21 -21.26 23.57
C GLY A 430 -3.80 -21.26 24.18
N PRO A 431 -3.37 -22.39 24.77
CA PRO A 431 -2.02 -22.55 25.30
C PRO A 431 -0.95 -22.27 24.23
N ASN A 432 0.18 -21.67 24.58
CA ASN A 432 1.23 -21.24 23.64
C ASN A 432 0.80 -20.14 22.62
N CYS A 433 -0.16 -19.29 22.96
CA CYS A 433 -0.55 -18.13 22.15
C CYS A 433 0.34 -16.89 22.45
N PRO A 434 0.52 -15.94 21.50
CA PRO A 434 1.26 -14.70 21.73
C PRO A 434 0.55 -13.69 22.67
N ILE A 435 0.24 -14.09 23.91
CA ILE A 435 -0.56 -13.28 24.84
C ILE A 435 0.21 -12.06 25.35
N ALA A 436 1.47 -12.22 25.77
CA ALA A 436 2.27 -11.13 26.34
C ALA A 436 3.12 -10.37 25.29
N HIS A 437 2.77 -10.46 24.00
CA HIS A 437 3.60 -9.98 22.89
C HIS A 437 3.18 -8.59 22.38
N GLY A 438 2.14 -7.99 22.97
CA GLY A 438 1.56 -6.72 22.52
C GLY A 438 0.05 -6.79 22.42
N SER A 439 -0.50 -6.22 21.34
CA SER A 439 -1.94 -6.28 21.06
C SER A 439 -2.36 -7.70 20.71
N LEU A 440 -3.27 -8.26 21.51
CA LEU A 440 -3.81 -9.60 21.28
C LEU A 440 -4.67 -9.63 20.00
N LEU A 441 -5.28 -8.51 19.61
CA LEU A 441 -6.16 -8.45 18.44
C LEU A 441 -5.43 -8.73 17.13
N ALA A 442 -4.16 -8.33 17.02
CA ALA A 442 -3.32 -8.66 15.86
C ALA A 442 -3.09 -10.16 15.73
N ALA A 443 -2.91 -10.88 16.85
CA ALA A 443 -2.78 -12.34 16.82
C ALA A 443 -4.11 -13.06 16.56
N MET A 444 -5.21 -12.52 17.08
CA MET A 444 -6.56 -13.04 16.80
C MET A 444 -6.88 -12.92 15.31
N ASP A 445 -6.46 -11.84 14.65
CA ASP A 445 -6.67 -11.62 13.21
C ASP A 445 -6.06 -12.76 12.39
N SER A 446 -4.76 -13.04 12.58
CA SER A 446 -4.07 -14.16 11.93
C SER A 446 -4.64 -15.53 12.31
N THR A 447 -5.13 -15.68 13.55
CA THR A 447 -5.77 -16.92 14.01
C THR A 447 -7.08 -17.17 13.29
N ALA A 448 -7.90 -16.13 13.11
CA ALA A 448 -9.16 -16.22 12.38
C ALA A 448 -8.92 -16.60 10.91
N ASP A 449 -7.92 -16.00 10.25
CA ASP A 449 -7.54 -16.36 8.88
C ASP A 449 -7.14 -17.83 8.76
N TRP A 450 -6.31 -18.32 9.70
CA TRP A 450 -5.85 -19.70 9.71
C TRP A 450 -7.02 -20.70 9.90
N ILE A 451 -7.96 -20.40 10.80
CA ILE A 451 -9.15 -21.22 11.03
C ILE A 451 -10.06 -21.21 9.80
N LEU A 452 -10.28 -20.06 9.17
CA LEU A 452 -11.15 -19.95 8.00
C LEU A 452 -10.55 -20.64 6.76
N LYS A 453 -9.21 -20.64 6.59
CA LYS A 453 -8.53 -21.47 5.59
C LYS A 453 -8.81 -22.97 5.76
N TRP A 454 -8.83 -23.46 7.01
CA TRP A 454 -9.26 -24.84 7.27
C TRP A 454 -10.74 -25.06 6.94
N CYS A 455 -11.61 -24.11 7.28
CA CYS A 455 -13.04 -24.18 6.93
C CYS A 455 -13.24 -24.27 5.41
N GLU A 456 -12.55 -23.44 4.62
CA GLU A 456 -12.58 -23.51 3.15
C GLU A 456 -12.12 -24.87 2.62
N LYS A 457 -11.03 -25.40 3.18
CA LYS A 457 -10.50 -26.71 2.79
C LYS A 457 -11.48 -27.83 3.14
N ILE A 458 -12.11 -27.78 4.32
CA ILE A 458 -13.15 -28.71 4.75
C ILE A 458 -14.32 -28.73 3.78
N ILE A 459 -14.82 -27.55 3.43
CA ILE A 459 -15.95 -27.32 2.54
C ILE A 459 -15.67 -27.81 1.11
N SER A 460 -14.48 -27.51 0.59
CA SER A 460 -14.14 -27.72 -0.81
C SER A 460 -13.62 -29.12 -1.11
N GLU A 461 -12.99 -29.79 -0.15
CA GLU A 461 -12.33 -31.08 -0.37
C GLU A 461 -13.09 -32.29 0.20
N GLY A 462 -14.23 -32.08 0.88
CA GLY A 462 -15.01 -33.17 1.49
C GLY A 462 -14.27 -33.84 2.66
N ILE A 463 -13.59 -33.02 3.46
CA ILE A 463 -12.90 -33.47 4.67
C ILE A 463 -13.95 -33.53 5.79
N LYS A 464 -14.08 -34.69 6.44
CA LYS A 464 -15.00 -34.86 7.57
C LYS A 464 -14.35 -34.53 8.91
N SER A 465 -13.04 -34.75 9.04
CA SER A 465 -12.32 -34.44 10.28
C SER A 465 -10.86 -34.07 10.05
N VAL A 466 -10.40 -33.05 10.77
CA VAL A 466 -9.01 -32.62 10.90
C VAL A 466 -8.64 -32.65 12.38
N CYS A 467 -7.58 -33.38 12.71
CA CYS A 467 -7.01 -33.43 14.04
C CYS A 467 -5.49 -33.28 13.94
N VAL A 468 -4.88 -32.49 14.82
CA VAL A 468 -3.42 -32.40 14.87
C VAL A 468 -2.84 -33.78 15.21
N LYS A 469 -1.74 -34.16 14.55
CA LYS A 469 -1.07 -35.43 14.85
C LYS A 469 -0.42 -35.39 16.23
N PRO A 470 -0.44 -36.51 16.99
CA PRO A 470 0.20 -36.56 18.30
C PRO A 470 1.70 -36.22 18.28
N ASP A 471 2.44 -36.68 17.26
CA ASP A 471 3.88 -36.44 17.11
C ASP A 471 4.17 -34.96 16.79
N ALA A 472 3.46 -34.37 15.83
CA ALA A 472 3.59 -32.95 15.51
C ALA A 472 3.24 -32.03 16.68
N LEU A 473 2.20 -32.39 17.46
CA LEU A 473 1.86 -31.68 18.69
C LEU A 473 2.98 -31.76 19.73
N ASP A 474 3.55 -32.95 19.95
CA ASP A 474 4.64 -33.15 20.91
C ASP A 474 5.91 -32.41 20.47
N ASP A 475 6.35 -32.61 19.23
CA ASP A 475 7.51 -31.92 18.63
C ASP A 475 7.40 -30.41 18.77
N TYR A 476 6.23 -29.84 18.43
CA TYR A 476 5.97 -28.41 18.59
C TYR A 476 6.09 -27.95 20.05
N ASN A 477 5.47 -28.65 20.99
CA ASN A 477 5.45 -28.23 22.39
C ASN A 477 6.85 -28.39 23.03
N VAL A 478 7.58 -29.46 22.72
CA VAL A 478 8.97 -29.68 23.18
C VAL A 478 9.88 -28.59 22.63
N TYR A 479 9.83 -28.32 21.33
CA TYR A 479 10.65 -27.28 20.70
C TYR A 479 10.27 -25.88 21.21
N THR A 480 8.98 -25.62 21.45
CA THR A 480 8.52 -24.38 22.05
C THR A 480 9.14 -24.17 23.43
N GLN A 481 9.21 -25.19 24.29
CA GLN A 481 9.90 -25.07 25.57
C GLN A 481 11.39 -24.76 25.40
N GLU A 482 12.07 -25.35 24.41
CA GLU A 482 13.48 -25.03 24.10
C GLU A 482 13.65 -23.56 23.74
N THR A 483 12.81 -23.04 22.84
CA THR A 483 12.85 -21.62 22.46
C THR A 483 12.52 -20.68 23.62
N LEU A 484 11.62 -21.08 24.53
CA LEU A 484 11.21 -20.27 25.68
C LEU A 484 12.28 -20.19 26.78
N LYS A 485 13.24 -21.12 26.86
CA LYS A 485 14.34 -21.09 27.86
C LYS A 485 15.13 -19.78 27.83
N ARG A 486 15.29 -19.19 26.64
CA ARG A 486 15.99 -17.91 26.46
C ARG A 486 15.18 -16.69 26.88
N THR A 487 13.91 -16.84 27.25
CA THR A 487 13.00 -15.72 27.55
C THR A 487 12.83 -15.50 29.05
N VAL A 488 12.49 -14.28 29.47
CA VAL A 488 12.25 -13.92 30.88
C VAL A 488 11.07 -14.66 31.50
N TRP A 489 10.16 -15.23 30.70
CA TRP A 489 9.00 -15.98 31.21
C TRP A 489 9.37 -17.26 31.95
N THR A 490 10.54 -17.84 31.63
CA THR A 490 11.13 -18.96 32.40
C THR A 490 11.91 -18.46 33.62
N GLY A 491 11.90 -17.16 33.93
CA GLY A 491 12.56 -16.56 35.10
C GLY A 491 11.94 -17.00 36.43
N GLY A 492 12.56 -16.65 37.55
CA GLY A 492 12.19 -17.15 38.90
C GLY A 492 10.89 -16.58 39.49
N CYS A 493 10.04 -15.92 38.71
CA CYS A 493 8.79 -15.34 39.19
C CYS A 493 7.66 -16.38 39.26
N ARG A 494 6.83 -16.33 40.30
CA ARG A 494 5.56 -17.09 40.32
C ARG A 494 4.59 -16.44 39.33
N SER A 495 4.21 -17.13 38.25
CA SER A 495 3.35 -16.55 37.20
C SER A 495 2.28 -17.52 36.74
N TRP A 496 1.12 -17.00 36.32
CA TRP A 496 0.10 -17.81 35.68
C TRP A 496 0.55 -18.38 34.33
N PHE A 497 1.57 -17.76 33.70
CA PHE A 497 2.23 -18.31 32.51
C PHE A 497 2.78 -19.72 32.71
N LYS A 498 3.04 -20.10 33.97
CA LYS A 498 3.55 -21.40 34.42
C LYS A 498 2.56 -22.13 35.34
N GLY A 499 1.26 -21.94 35.12
CA GLY A 499 0.20 -22.53 35.96
C GLY A 499 0.26 -22.09 37.43
N GLY A 500 0.74 -20.87 37.70
CA GLY A 500 0.85 -20.33 39.05
C GLY A 500 2.05 -20.84 39.85
N LYS A 501 3.03 -21.49 39.21
CA LYS A 501 4.26 -22.00 39.83
C LYS A 501 5.41 -21.01 39.67
N LYS A 502 6.42 -21.13 40.55
CA LYS A 502 7.69 -20.39 40.46
C LYS A 502 8.58 -20.97 39.35
N ASP A 503 8.71 -22.29 39.35
CA ASP A 503 9.51 -23.04 38.38
C ASP A 503 8.60 -24.07 37.69
N GLY A 504 8.74 -24.23 36.39
CA GLY A 504 7.89 -25.10 35.57
C GLY A 504 7.84 -24.69 34.10
N PRO A 505 7.24 -25.52 33.24
CA PRO A 505 7.06 -25.21 31.82
C PRO A 505 6.22 -23.94 31.65
N VAL A 506 6.56 -23.13 30.64
CA VAL A 506 5.79 -21.95 30.26
C VAL A 506 4.75 -22.42 29.25
N THR A 507 3.49 -22.44 29.64
CA THR A 507 2.40 -23.05 28.86
C THR A 507 1.46 -22.02 28.23
N ALA A 508 1.55 -20.77 28.67
CA ALA A 508 0.71 -19.70 28.13
C ALA A 508 1.29 -19.00 26.91
N MET A 509 2.62 -18.98 26.75
CA MET A 509 3.29 -18.07 25.80
C MET A 509 3.77 -18.79 24.55
N TYR A 510 3.56 -18.15 23.41
CA TYR A 510 4.27 -18.48 22.18
C TYR A 510 5.79 -18.23 22.32
N GLY A 511 6.62 -19.04 21.66
CA GLY A 511 8.10 -19.00 21.79
C GLY A 511 8.82 -17.96 20.91
N GLY A 512 8.10 -17.32 19.97
CA GLY A 512 8.64 -16.33 19.03
C GLY A 512 7.97 -14.96 19.17
N SER A 513 8.32 -13.99 18.32
CA SER A 513 7.62 -12.69 18.28
C SER A 513 6.22 -12.83 17.67
N ILE A 514 5.38 -11.79 17.79
CA ILE A 514 4.06 -11.78 17.12
C ILE A 514 4.19 -11.78 15.58
N LEU A 515 5.24 -11.17 15.03
CA LEU A 515 5.54 -11.22 13.59
C LEU A 515 5.91 -12.64 13.15
N HIS A 516 6.75 -13.32 13.94
CA HIS A 516 7.10 -14.73 13.71
C HIS A 516 5.86 -15.63 13.80
N TYR A 517 4.93 -15.35 14.72
CA TYR A 517 3.65 -16.06 14.80
C TYR A 517 2.81 -15.85 13.53
N LYS A 518 2.70 -14.61 13.04
CA LYS A 518 1.97 -14.33 11.78
C LYS A 518 2.57 -15.09 10.59
N GLU A 519 3.88 -14.99 10.37
CA GLU A 519 4.55 -15.64 9.23
C GLU A 519 4.41 -17.18 9.27
N ILE A 520 4.52 -17.80 10.45
CA ILE A 520 4.37 -19.26 10.54
C ILE A 520 2.92 -19.69 10.26
N LEU A 521 1.91 -18.92 10.67
CA LEU A 521 0.52 -19.21 10.35
C LEU A 521 0.21 -19.04 8.87
N GLU A 522 0.82 -18.06 8.20
CA GLU A 522 0.68 -17.85 6.76
C GLU A 522 1.19 -19.02 5.93
N SER A 523 2.20 -19.76 6.43
CA SER A 523 2.74 -20.96 5.77
C SER A 523 1.73 -22.12 5.68
N PHE A 524 0.70 -22.13 6.53
CA PHE A 524 -0.42 -23.09 6.53
C PHE A 524 0.01 -24.57 6.41
N ARG A 525 0.75 -25.06 7.41
CA ARG A 525 1.33 -26.42 7.49
C ARG A 525 0.26 -27.52 7.66
N VAL A 526 -0.33 -27.97 6.55
CA VAL A 526 -1.35 -29.05 6.53
C VAL A 526 -0.76 -30.44 6.77
N GLU A 527 0.55 -30.62 6.57
CA GLU A 527 1.24 -31.90 6.74
C GLU A 527 1.26 -32.40 8.20
N ASP A 528 1.03 -31.50 9.16
CA ASP A 528 1.07 -31.76 10.61
C ASP A 528 -0.27 -32.33 11.15
N PHE A 529 -1.24 -32.60 10.26
CA PHE A 529 -2.60 -33.01 10.61
C PHE A 529 -3.00 -34.37 10.02
N ASP A 530 -3.79 -35.11 10.78
CA ASP A 530 -4.56 -36.26 10.29
C ASP A 530 -5.86 -35.74 9.67
N ILE A 531 -6.05 -36.10 8.39
CA ILE A 531 -7.19 -35.67 7.57
C ILE A 531 -7.97 -36.90 7.15
N GLU A 532 -9.24 -36.97 7.57
CA GLU A 532 -10.18 -37.98 7.10
C GLU A 532 -11.22 -37.35 6.17
N TYR A 533 -11.61 -38.09 5.14
CA TYR A 533 -12.54 -37.65 4.12
C TYR A 533 -13.89 -38.36 4.27
N ASP A 534 -14.97 -37.71 3.86
CA ASP A 534 -16.32 -38.30 3.83
C ASP A 534 -16.54 -39.30 2.68
N SER A 535 -15.48 -39.62 1.96
CA SER A 535 -15.45 -40.48 0.80
C SER A 535 -14.29 -41.46 0.91
N PRO A 536 -14.45 -42.73 0.49
CA PRO A 536 -13.34 -43.69 0.45
C PRO A 536 -12.27 -43.28 -0.59
N ASN A 537 -12.54 -42.28 -1.42
CA ASN A 537 -11.56 -41.66 -2.32
C ASN A 537 -11.42 -40.16 -2.03
N ARG A 538 -10.23 -39.76 -1.56
CA ARG A 538 -9.89 -38.37 -1.21
C ARG A 538 -9.95 -37.40 -2.38
N PHE A 539 -9.87 -37.88 -3.62
CA PHE A 539 -9.92 -37.03 -4.82
C PHE A 539 -11.36 -36.77 -5.31
N ARG A 540 -12.39 -37.15 -4.55
CA ARG A 540 -13.80 -36.90 -4.89
C ARG A 540 -14.07 -35.42 -5.23
N PHE A 541 -13.35 -34.50 -4.58
CA PHE A 541 -13.49 -33.06 -4.83
C PHE A 541 -13.14 -32.62 -6.26
N MET A 542 -12.44 -33.45 -7.04
CA MET A 542 -12.15 -33.19 -8.45
C MET A 542 -13.42 -33.12 -9.32
N GLY A 543 -14.56 -33.56 -8.79
CA GLY A 543 -15.84 -33.43 -9.48
C GLY A 543 -15.94 -34.33 -10.71
N ASN A 544 -16.67 -33.86 -11.71
CA ASN A 544 -16.81 -34.46 -13.03
C ASN A 544 -15.70 -34.05 -14.02
N GLY A 545 -14.63 -33.40 -13.55
CA GLY A 545 -13.54 -32.90 -14.39
C GLY A 545 -13.78 -31.52 -15.02
N THR A 546 -14.85 -30.82 -14.63
CA THR A 546 -15.08 -29.40 -14.96
C THR A 546 -14.89 -28.53 -13.72
N THR A 547 -14.68 -27.22 -13.82
CA THR A 547 -14.78 -26.27 -12.71
C THR A 547 -15.99 -25.33 -12.89
N GLN A 548 -16.25 -24.44 -11.92
CA GLN A 548 -17.31 -23.44 -12.07
C GLN A 548 -16.95 -22.39 -13.13
N ARG A 549 -15.65 -22.27 -13.46
CA ARG A 549 -15.15 -21.24 -14.39
C ARG A 549 -15.63 -21.47 -15.82
N GLU A 550 -15.87 -22.71 -16.26
CA GLU A 550 -16.38 -23.04 -17.60
C GLU A 550 -17.75 -22.43 -17.89
N ASN A 551 -18.53 -22.10 -16.86
CA ASN A 551 -19.84 -21.46 -17.00
C ASN A 551 -19.77 -19.91 -16.98
N LEU A 552 -18.58 -19.33 -16.78
CA LEU A 552 -18.37 -17.89 -16.84
C LEU A 552 -18.09 -17.48 -18.29
N ALA A 553 -18.57 -16.29 -18.69
CA ALA A 553 -18.45 -15.78 -20.07
C ALA A 553 -17.00 -15.66 -20.57
N ASN A 554 -15.99 -15.72 -19.68
CA ASN A 554 -14.55 -15.65 -19.98
C ASN A 554 -13.78 -16.82 -19.34
N ALA A 555 -14.18 -18.06 -19.60
CA ALA A 555 -13.54 -19.27 -19.09
C ALA A 555 -12.17 -19.56 -19.73
N ALA A 556 -11.14 -18.78 -19.41
CA ALA A 556 -9.76 -19.04 -19.84
C ALA A 556 -8.92 -19.65 -18.70
N PHE A 557 -8.02 -20.60 -19.03
CA PHE A 557 -7.02 -21.17 -18.12
C PHE A 557 -5.93 -20.13 -17.80
N GLY A 558 -6.25 -19.14 -16.95
CA GLY A 558 -5.38 -17.99 -16.68
C GLY A 558 -3.97 -18.34 -16.19
N SER A 559 -3.78 -19.50 -15.54
CA SER A 559 -2.47 -19.90 -15.00
C SER A 559 -1.56 -20.66 -15.98
N ILE A 560 -2.08 -21.16 -17.10
CA ILE A 560 -1.28 -21.74 -18.19
C ILE A 560 -1.13 -20.73 -19.35
N ILE A 561 -1.94 -19.68 -19.36
CA ILE A 561 -1.86 -18.59 -20.36
C ILE A 561 -1.09 -17.36 -19.83
N SER A 562 -0.93 -17.14 -18.52
CA SER A 562 0.05 -16.18 -18.01
C SER A 562 0.46 -16.42 -16.55
N ARG A 563 1.57 -17.14 -16.33
CA ARG A 563 2.49 -16.88 -15.19
C ARG A 563 3.33 -15.62 -15.47
N SER A 564 2.68 -14.61 -16.04
CA SER A 564 3.23 -13.28 -16.17
C SER A 564 2.24 -12.30 -15.54
N MET A 565 2.63 -11.59 -14.49
CA MET A 565 1.98 -10.38 -13.98
C MET A 565 2.08 -9.29 -15.06
N VAL A 566 1.28 -9.48 -16.12
CA VAL A 566 1.08 -8.50 -17.17
C VAL A 566 -0.14 -7.69 -16.78
N TYR A 567 0.09 -6.41 -16.49
CA TYR A 567 -0.95 -5.42 -16.32
C TYR A 567 -1.45 -5.03 -17.71
N THR A 568 -2.63 -5.51 -18.11
CA THR A 568 -3.25 -5.19 -19.41
C THR A 568 -4.38 -4.20 -19.20
N ALA A 569 -4.33 -3.07 -19.93
CA ALA A 569 -5.41 -2.09 -19.94
C ALA A 569 -6.62 -2.58 -20.76
N GLU A 570 -7.75 -1.89 -20.65
CA GLU A 570 -8.92 -2.18 -21.46
C GLU A 570 -8.59 -2.17 -22.98
N PRO A 571 -9.28 -2.98 -23.80
CA PRO A 571 -9.07 -2.96 -25.24
C PRO A 571 -9.29 -1.57 -25.85
N LEU A 572 -8.47 -1.23 -26.85
CA LEU A 572 -8.60 0.02 -27.60
C LEU A 572 -9.49 -0.19 -28.83
N GLU A 573 -10.52 0.64 -28.97
CA GLU A 573 -11.28 0.76 -30.22
C GLU A 573 -10.77 1.96 -31.03
N TYR A 574 -10.27 1.69 -32.23
CA TYR A 574 -9.73 2.72 -33.12
C TYR A 574 -9.81 2.28 -34.59
N PRO A 575 -9.75 3.21 -35.55
CA PRO A 575 -9.88 2.91 -36.96
C PRO A 575 -8.61 2.25 -37.53
N LYS A 576 -8.53 0.92 -37.41
CA LYS A 576 -7.42 0.13 -37.99
C LYS A 576 -7.31 0.35 -39.50
N GLY A 577 -6.07 0.43 -39.99
CA GLY A 577 -5.78 0.63 -41.41
C GLY A 577 -5.85 2.09 -41.89
N ALA A 578 -6.24 3.04 -41.03
CA ALA A 578 -6.29 4.45 -41.39
C ALA A 578 -4.91 5.11 -41.40
N THR A 579 -4.75 6.15 -42.20
CA THR A 579 -3.58 7.06 -42.14
C THR A 579 -3.94 8.40 -41.51
N LEU A 580 -2.93 9.18 -41.07
CA LEU A 580 -3.16 10.51 -40.48
C LEU A 580 -3.86 11.46 -41.47
N PRO A 581 -3.47 11.51 -42.76
CA PRO A 581 -4.19 12.28 -43.77
C PRO A 581 -5.66 11.87 -43.91
N GLU A 582 -5.98 10.58 -43.95
CA GLU A 582 -7.39 10.10 -44.00
C GLU A 582 -8.18 10.51 -42.76
N LEU A 583 -7.55 10.40 -41.58
CA LEU A 583 -8.18 10.80 -40.31
C LEU A 583 -8.55 12.29 -40.33
N LEU A 584 -7.65 13.13 -40.81
CA LEU A 584 -7.82 14.58 -40.87
C LEU A 584 -8.76 15.03 -41.99
N LEU A 585 -8.58 14.52 -43.20
CA LEU A 585 -9.20 15.03 -44.43
C LEU A 585 -10.54 14.36 -44.75
N GLU A 586 -10.71 13.09 -44.39
CA GLU A 586 -11.87 12.28 -44.82
C GLU A 586 -12.79 11.92 -43.65
N ARG A 587 -12.23 11.44 -42.53
CA ARG A 587 -13.03 10.91 -41.42
C ARG A 587 -13.67 11.99 -40.55
N ASN A 588 -13.04 13.18 -40.43
CA ASN A 588 -13.52 14.30 -39.62
C ASN A 588 -13.99 13.86 -38.21
N VAL A 589 -13.08 13.29 -37.42
CA VAL A 589 -13.38 12.81 -36.05
C VAL A 589 -14.07 13.92 -35.25
N ASN A 590 -15.14 13.60 -34.50
CA ASN A 590 -16.03 14.53 -33.79
C ASN A 590 -16.98 15.38 -34.67
N ASN A 591 -17.04 15.17 -35.99
CA ASN A 591 -17.89 15.94 -36.91
C ASN A 591 -17.66 17.45 -36.77
N VAL A 592 -16.39 17.86 -36.84
CA VAL A 592 -15.95 19.24 -36.61
C VAL A 592 -16.56 20.17 -37.67
N PRO A 593 -17.20 21.29 -37.26
CA PRO A 593 -17.70 22.29 -38.20
C PRO A 593 -16.55 22.87 -39.03
N PRO A 594 -16.72 23.05 -40.36
CA PRO A 594 -15.64 23.55 -41.22
C PRO A 594 -15.11 24.94 -40.81
N ASP A 595 -15.97 25.79 -40.27
CA ASP A 595 -15.62 27.18 -39.96
C ASP A 595 -15.08 27.35 -38.52
N MET A 596 -14.97 26.27 -37.76
CA MET A 596 -14.34 26.27 -36.44
C MET A 596 -12.83 26.54 -36.55
N PRO A 597 -12.21 27.31 -35.63
CA PRO A 597 -10.77 27.50 -35.61
C PRO A 597 -10.01 26.18 -35.48
N ALA A 598 -9.00 25.97 -36.31
CA ALA A 598 -8.05 24.87 -36.18
C ALA A 598 -6.74 25.36 -35.54
N VAL A 599 -6.22 26.50 -36.00
CA VAL A 599 -4.96 27.09 -35.51
C VAL A 599 -5.17 28.58 -35.23
N ILE A 600 -4.85 28.98 -34.01
CA ILE A 600 -4.93 30.36 -33.52
C ILE A 600 -3.50 30.82 -33.22
N ASP A 601 -3.17 32.03 -33.66
CA ASP A 601 -1.89 32.68 -33.34
C ASP A 601 -1.93 33.18 -31.89
N GLY A 602 -1.08 32.64 -31.03
CA GLY A 602 -1.09 32.93 -29.59
C GLY A 602 -0.66 34.35 -29.23
N VAL A 603 0.03 35.06 -30.14
CA VAL A 603 0.45 36.44 -29.90
C VAL A 603 -0.70 37.41 -30.21
N SER A 604 -1.28 37.30 -31.40
CA SER A 604 -2.32 38.20 -31.91
C SER A 604 -3.76 37.80 -31.59
N GLY A 605 -4.01 36.52 -31.30
CA GLY A 605 -5.36 35.94 -31.17
C GLY A 605 -6.07 35.69 -32.51
N ALA A 606 -5.40 35.96 -33.64
CA ALA A 606 -6.00 35.77 -34.95
C ALA A 606 -6.18 34.27 -35.26
N THR A 607 -7.36 33.90 -35.77
CA THR A 607 -7.55 32.58 -36.37
C THR A 607 -6.79 32.52 -37.68
N VAL A 608 -5.67 31.81 -37.70
CA VAL A 608 -4.82 31.64 -38.90
C VAL A 608 -5.47 30.65 -39.86
N TYR A 609 -6.02 29.56 -39.31
CA TYR A 609 -6.75 28.56 -40.09
C TYR A 609 -8.03 28.14 -39.39
N SER A 610 -9.15 28.15 -40.11
CA SER A 610 -10.32 27.33 -39.76
C SER A 610 -10.09 25.90 -40.25
N TYR A 611 -10.88 24.92 -39.78
CA TYR A 611 -10.76 23.55 -40.28
C TYR A 611 -10.94 23.43 -41.80
N ARG A 612 -11.78 24.28 -42.40
CA ARG A 612 -11.96 24.40 -43.85
C ARG A 612 -10.69 24.87 -44.53
N SER A 613 -10.14 26.00 -44.11
CA SER A 613 -8.93 26.55 -44.74
C SER A 613 -7.71 25.68 -44.45
N PHE A 614 -7.64 25.03 -43.29
CA PHE A 614 -6.59 24.11 -42.90
C PHE A 614 -6.54 22.88 -43.83
N ARG A 615 -7.66 22.16 -43.97
CA ARG A 615 -7.76 20.97 -44.86
C ARG A 615 -7.47 21.33 -46.31
N ALA A 616 -8.00 22.46 -46.79
CA ALA A 616 -7.72 22.95 -48.14
C ALA A 616 -6.22 23.26 -48.33
N SER A 617 -5.58 23.90 -47.35
CA SER A 617 -4.16 24.23 -47.40
C SER A 617 -3.29 22.97 -47.37
N VAL A 618 -3.63 21.96 -46.55
CA VAL A 618 -2.94 20.66 -46.53
C VAL A 618 -2.96 20.01 -47.91
N ARG A 619 -4.11 19.97 -48.60
CA ARG A 619 -4.20 19.41 -49.96
C ARG A 619 -3.36 20.20 -50.98
N ARG A 620 -3.36 21.53 -50.90
CA ARG A 620 -2.56 22.40 -51.80
C ARG A 620 -1.05 22.21 -51.58
N VAL A 621 -0.64 22.11 -50.32
CA VAL A 621 0.76 21.85 -49.96
C VAL A 621 1.17 20.44 -50.38
N ALA A 622 0.32 19.44 -50.18
CA ALA A 622 0.57 18.07 -50.66
C ALA A 622 0.75 18.04 -52.18
N ARG A 623 -0.11 18.74 -52.94
CA ARG A 623 0.01 18.89 -54.39
C ARG A 623 1.35 19.50 -54.79
N TYR A 624 1.78 20.57 -54.10
CA TYR A 624 3.08 21.18 -54.33
C TYR A 624 4.24 20.19 -54.07
N PHE A 625 4.19 19.45 -52.96
CA PHE A 625 5.18 18.43 -52.66
C PHE A 625 5.23 17.35 -53.74
N LEU A 626 4.09 16.86 -54.21
CA LEU A 626 4.03 15.84 -55.28
C LEU A 626 4.66 16.32 -56.59
N GLN A 627 4.45 17.59 -56.95
CA GLN A 627 4.95 18.17 -58.20
C GLN A 627 6.44 18.52 -58.16
N ASN A 628 6.94 19.02 -57.02
CA ASN A 628 8.27 19.63 -56.95
C ASN A 628 9.31 18.79 -56.18
N ILE A 629 8.87 17.98 -55.22
CA ILE A 629 9.76 17.21 -54.34
C ILE A 629 9.54 15.70 -54.52
N ASN A 630 8.32 15.28 -54.81
CA ASN A 630 7.85 13.89 -54.85
C ASN A 630 8.39 13.06 -53.67
N PRO A 631 7.92 13.31 -52.43
CA PRO A 631 8.50 12.74 -51.22
C PRO A 631 8.00 11.32 -50.90
N ARG A 632 7.38 10.59 -51.84
CA ARG A 632 6.78 9.28 -51.54
C ARG A 632 7.79 8.32 -50.89
N ALA A 633 7.51 7.90 -49.65
CA ALA A 633 8.37 7.10 -48.78
C ALA A 633 9.76 7.72 -48.48
N ALA A 634 9.99 8.99 -48.83
CA ALA A 634 11.22 9.73 -48.58
C ALA A 634 11.06 10.65 -47.37
N VAL A 635 12.17 10.89 -46.68
CA VAL A 635 12.21 11.74 -45.49
C VAL A 635 12.31 13.21 -45.90
N VAL A 636 11.47 14.05 -45.31
CA VAL A 636 11.53 15.51 -45.41
C VAL A 636 11.88 16.07 -44.04
N GLY A 637 13.05 16.67 -43.94
CA GLY A 637 13.53 17.32 -42.72
C GLY A 637 12.87 18.68 -42.52
N ILE A 638 12.52 19.03 -41.28
CA ILE A 638 12.04 20.37 -40.91
C ILE A 638 12.93 20.93 -39.80
N LEU A 639 13.74 21.93 -40.11
CA LEU A 639 14.58 22.67 -39.16
C LEU A 639 13.97 24.06 -38.96
N ALA A 640 12.96 24.13 -38.09
CA ALA A 640 12.20 25.36 -37.85
C ALA A 640 11.70 25.45 -36.41
N GLY A 641 11.45 26.67 -35.96
CA GLY A 641 10.78 26.97 -34.70
C GLY A 641 9.28 26.68 -34.73
N ASN A 642 8.60 26.96 -33.62
CA ASN A 642 7.14 26.87 -33.58
C ASN A 642 6.53 27.99 -34.45
N SER A 643 5.55 27.64 -35.28
CA SER A 643 4.79 28.60 -36.06
C SER A 643 3.38 28.08 -36.35
N ALA A 644 2.42 28.97 -36.57
CA ALA A 644 1.05 28.60 -36.91
C ALA A 644 0.95 27.88 -38.27
N THR A 645 1.99 27.98 -39.11
CA THR A 645 2.08 27.35 -40.42
C THR A 645 2.68 25.95 -40.39
N TYR A 646 3.45 25.62 -39.35
CA TYR A 646 4.10 24.33 -39.15
C TYR A 646 3.14 23.12 -39.30
N PRO A 647 1.92 23.12 -38.71
CA PRO A 647 1.04 21.96 -38.82
C PRO A 647 0.56 21.68 -40.25
N VAL A 648 0.34 22.72 -41.05
CA VAL A 648 -0.05 22.56 -42.47
C VAL A 648 1.07 21.90 -43.27
N ILE A 649 2.33 22.27 -42.99
CA ILE A 649 3.50 21.70 -43.67
C ILE A 649 3.64 20.22 -43.33
N VAL A 650 3.56 19.86 -42.04
CA VAL A 650 3.64 18.47 -41.58
C VAL A 650 2.56 17.61 -42.24
N HIS A 651 1.29 18.02 -42.15
CA HIS A 651 0.19 17.26 -42.75
C HIS A 651 0.26 17.25 -44.28
N GLY A 652 0.79 18.29 -44.92
CA GLY A 652 1.02 18.33 -46.36
C GLY A 652 2.09 17.33 -46.83
N ILE A 653 3.17 17.16 -46.07
CA ILE A 653 4.19 16.13 -46.34
C ILE A 653 3.60 14.73 -46.19
N LEU A 654 2.89 14.49 -45.08
CA LEU A 654 2.23 13.21 -44.81
C LEU A 654 1.20 12.86 -45.89
N ALA A 655 0.38 13.84 -46.30
CA ALA A 655 -0.62 13.66 -47.36
C ALA A 655 0.02 13.41 -48.74
N ALA A 656 1.24 13.89 -48.98
CA ALA A 656 2.04 13.57 -50.16
C ALA A 656 2.77 12.21 -50.05
N GLY A 657 2.53 11.44 -48.97
CA GLY A 657 3.14 10.14 -48.70
C GLY A 657 4.59 10.20 -48.25
N GLY A 658 5.04 11.35 -47.74
CA GLY A 658 6.39 11.54 -47.20
C GLY A 658 6.49 11.30 -45.70
N VAL A 659 7.72 11.06 -45.24
CA VAL A 659 8.05 10.86 -43.82
C VAL A 659 8.59 12.17 -43.25
N VAL A 660 8.05 12.64 -42.13
CA VAL A 660 8.50 13.91 -41.51
C VAL A 660 9.60 13.63 -40.49
N SER A 661 10.71 14.35 -40.57
CA SER A 661 11.72 14.36 -39.52
C SER A 661 11.96 15.78 -39.02
N ALA A 662 11.52 16.06 -37.80
CA ALA A 662 11.64 17.38 -37.23
C ALA A 662 12.96 17.54 -36.47
N PHE A 663 13.76 18.53 -36.84
CA PHE A 663 15.06 18.81 -36.25
C PHE A 663 14.93 19.90 -35.20
N ASN A 664 15.76 19.81 -34.17
CA ASN A 664 15.80 20.83 -33.12
C ASN A 664 16.46 22.12 -33.66
N PRO A 665 15.75 23.26 -33.71
CA PRO A 665 16.29 24.53 -34.20
C PRO A 665 17.40 25.12 -33.32
N LEU A 666 17.59 24.61 -32.09
CA LEU A 666 18.66 25.02 -31.18
C LEU A 666 19.96 24.22 -31.38
N HIS A 667 19.94 23.18 -32.21
CA HIS A 667 21.13 22.35 -32.44
C HIS A 667 22.18 23.06 -33.27
N GLN A 668 23.44 22.81 -32.91
CA GLN A 668 24.57 23.33 -33.66
C GLN A 668 25.00 22.36 -34.77
N ALA A 669 25.98 22.77 -35.55
CA ALA A 669 26.43 22.06 -36.75
C ALA A 669 26.76 20.58 -36.50
N GLN A 670 27.35 20.24 -35.35
CA GLN A 670 27.72 18.86 -35.02
C GLN A 670 26.48 17.97 -34.81
N GLU A 671 25.49 18.44 -34.06
CA GLU A 671 24.25 17.70 -33.84
C GLU A 671 23.40 17.62 -35.12
N ILE A 672 23.38 18.69 -35.93
CA ILE A 672 22.71 18.70 -37.25
C ILE A 672 23.37 17.67 -38.19
N SER A 673 24.70 17.61 -38.21
CA SER A 673 25.44 16.59 -38.97
C SER A 673 25.00 15.17 -38.60
N HIS A 674 24.82 14.90 -37.31
CA HIS A 674 24.33 13.61 -36.84
C HIS A 674 22.89 13.31 -37.30
N TYR A 675 22.00 14.29 -37.26
CA TYR A 675 20.64 14.14 -37.80
C TYR A 675 20.64 13.77 -39.28
N LEU A 676 21.46 14.43 -40.08
CA LEU A 676 21.56 14.19 -41.52
C LEU A 676 22.04 12.76 -41.83
N HIS A 677 22.92 12.19 -41.02
CA HIS A 677 23.37 10.81 -41.20
C HIS A 677 22.27 9.78 -40.91
N ILE A 678 21.45 10.05 -39.90
CA ILE A 678 20.41 9.12 -39.44
C ILE A 678 19.15 9.24 -40.29
N ALA A 679 18.59 10.45 -40.39
CA ALA A 679 17.31 10.68 -41.07
C ALA A 679 17.44 10.64 -42.60
N ARG A 680 18.63 10.88 -43.15
CA ARG A 680 18.92 10.91 -44.58
C ARG A 680 17.84 11.63 -45.43
N PRO A 681 17.45 12.87 -45.09
CA PRO A 681 16.36 13.56 -45.77
C PRO A 681 16.62 13.75 -47.27
N LYS A 682 15.58 13.62 -48.08
CA LYS A 682 15.59 14.02 -49.50
C LYS A 682 15.56 15.54 -49.64
N ALA A 683 14.81 16.20 -48.76
CA ALA A 683 14.70 17.65 -48.73
C ALA A 683 14.70 18.14 -47.27
N VAL A 684 15.24 19.33 -47.03
CA VAL A 684 15.20 19.99 -45.72
C VAL A 684 14.56 21.36 -45.86
N LEU A 685 13.45 21.58 -45.16
CA LEU A 685 12.80 22.87 -45.02
C LEU A 685 13.38 23.55 -43.77
N VAL A 686 13.94 24.75 -43.93
CA VAL A 686 14.64 25.46 -42.87
C VAL A 686 14.13 26.89 -42.73
N ASP A 687 13.98 27.37 -41.50
CA ASP A 687 13.74 28.79 -41.25
C ASP A 687 14.92 29.63 -41.76
N GLN A 688 14.65 30.81 -42.33
CA GLN A 688 15.69 31.66 -42.93
C GLN A 688 16.88 31.93 -41.99
N ASP A 689 16.61 32.10 -40.68
CA ASP A 689 17.62 32.42 -39.68
C ASP A 689 18.48 31.19 -39.27
N LEU A 690 18.05 29.99 -39.65
CA LEU A 690 18.74 28.72 -39.36
C LEU A 690 19.52 28.17 -40.56
N THR A 691 19.46 28.83 -41.72
CA THR A 691 20.18 28.43 -42.94
C THR A 691 21.68 28.27 -42.74
N LYS A 692 22.30 29.14 -41.93
CA LYS A 692 23.73 29.04 -41.58
C LYS A 692 24.02 27.76 -40.79
N ALA A 693 23.24 27.46 -39.76
CA ALA A 693 23.44 26.27 -38.93
C ALA A 693 23.33 24.98 -39.76
N LEU A 694 22.37 24.93 -40.69
CA LEU A 694 22.23 23.81 -41.62
C LEU A 694 23.43 23.69 -42.58
N THR A 695 23.90 24.81 -43.13
CA THR A 695 25.07 24.84 -44.03
C THR A 695 26.34 24.33 -43.34
N ASP A 696 26.56 24.79 -42.10
CA ASP A 696 27.70 24.33 -41.29
C ASP A 696 27.57 22.82 -40.99
N GLY A 697 26.37 22.35 -40.65
CA GLY A 697 26.10 20.92 -40.41
C GLY A 697 26.31 20.04 -41.63
N LEU A 698 25.82 20.45 -42.82
CA LEU A 698 26.05 19.76 -44.10
C LEU A 698 27.55 19.66 -44.42
N SER A 699 28.30 20.74 -44.18
CA SER A 699 29.74 20.79 -44.40
C SER A 699 30.51 19.81 -43.51
N LEU A 700 30.07 19.65 -42.26
CA LEU A 700 30.64 18.68 -41.32
C LEU A 700 30.24 17.23 -41.65
N ALA A 701 29.03 17.02 -42.18
CA ALA A 701 28.48 15.69 -42.35
C ALA A 701 29.18 14.84 -43.42
N LYS A 702 29.74 15.44 -44.47
CA LYS A 702 30.39 14.70 -45.57
C LYS A 702 29.50 13.58 -46.13
N LEU A 703 28.24 13.92 -46.40
CA LEU A 703 27.22 12.97 -46.85
C LEU A 703 27.55 12.38 -48.23
N ASP A 704 27.09 11.15 -48.46
CA ASP A 704 27.08 10.46 -49.75
C ASP A 704 25.84 10.80 -50.61
N TYR A 705 25.00 11.72 -50.13
CA TYR A 705 23.82 12.24 -50.81
C TYR A 705 23.72 13.76 -50.62
N SER A 706 22.89 14.42 -51.43
CA SER A 706 22.65 15.87 -51.34
C SER A 706 21.14 16.14 -51.20
N PRO A 707 20.67 16.66 -50.05
CA PRO A 707 19.27 17.03 -49.90
C PRO A 707 18.96 18.34 -50.64
N ASP A 708 17.74 18.44 -51.19
CA ASP A 708 17.21 19.71 -51.68
C ASP A 708 16.97 20.67 -50.50
N LEU A 709 17.45 21.91 -50.62
CA LEU A 709 17.45 22.87 -49.53
C LEU A 709 16.36 23.93 -49.73
N TYR A 710 15.33 23.89 -48.90
CA TYR A 710 14.19 24.80 -48.98
C TYR A 710 14.21 25.82 -47.84
N VAL A 711 14.10 27.10 -48.15
CA VAL A 711 13.93 28.16 -47.13
C VAL A 711 12.45 28.44 -46.94
N LEU A 712 11.96 28.32 -45.71
CA LEU A 712 10.57 28.55 -45.35
C LEU A 712 10.22 30.04 -45.36
N SER A 713 9.20 30.40 -46.14
CA SER A 713 8.62 31.75 -46.27
C SER A 713 9.66 32.87 -46.24
N PRO A 714 10.64 32.88 -47.19
CA PRO A 714 11.76 33.79 -47.13
C PRO A 714 11.33 35.23 -47.45
N ASP A 715 11.62 36.17 -46.57
CA ASP A 715 11.35 37.61 -46.80
C ASP A 715 12.39 38.26 -47.73
N ARG A 716 13.44 37.52 -48.09
CA ARG A 716 14.60 38.00 -48.84
C ARG A 716 15.10 36.92 -49.81
N PRO A 717 15.65 37.30 -50.97
CA PRO A 717 16.16 36.32 -51.94
C PRO A 717 17.34 35.54 -51.36
N HIS A 718 17.31 34.22 -51.51
CA HIS A 718 18.44 33.33 -51.19
C HIS A 718 19.05 32.80 -52.51
N PRO A 719 20.36 32.98 -52.74
CA PRO A 719 21.00 32.46 -53.94
C PRO A 719 21.09 30.93 -53.90
N ALA A 720 21.25 30.30 -55.07
CA ALA A 720 21.45 28.86 -55.19
C ALA A 720 22.56 28.38 -54.22
N PRO A 721 22.39 27.22 -53.55
CA PRO A 721 21.44 26.14 -53.84
C PRO A 721 20.06 26.24 -53.16
N TRP A 722 19.72 27.36 -52.52
CA TRP A 722 18.46 27.51 -51.77
C TRP A 722 17.25 27.69 -52.68
N ILE A 723 16.18 26.93 -52.39
CA ILE A 723 14.89 27.00 -53.08
C ILE A 723 13.86 27.67 -52.15
N PRO A 724 13.15 28.73 -52.57
CA PRO A 724 12.13 29.36 -51.73
C PRO A 724 10.91 28.43 -51.58
N PHE A 725 10.45 28.23 -50.35
CA PHE A 725 9.19 27.59 -50.00
C PHE A 725 8.24 28.63 -49.39
N ASP A 726 7.59 29.42 -50.24
CA ASP A 726 6.61 30.42 -49.80
C ASP A 726 5.25 29.76 -49.61
N LEU A 727 4.89 29.48 -48.35
CA LEU A 727 3.63 28.82 -48.03
C LEU A 727 2.41 29.67 -48.41
N GLY A 728 2.49 30.99 -48.21
CA GLY A 728 1.41 31.91 -48.55
C GLY A 728 1.12 31.88 -50.05
N HIS A 729 2.18 31.93 -50.86
CA HIS A 729 2.08 31.78 -52.31
C HIS A 729 1.58 30.40 -52.71
N ILE A 730 2.09 29.31 -52.15
CA ILE A 730 1.66 27.94 -52.48
C ILE A 730 0.16 27.75 -52.20
N VAL A 731 -0.31 28.25 -51.05
CA VAL A 731 -1.72 28.17 -50.69
C VAL A 731 -2.57 29.08 -51.58
N ALA A 732 -2.11 30.29 -51.93
CA ALA A 732 -2.88 31.22 -52.75
C ALA A 732 -2.89 30.88 -54.26
N ALA A 733 -1.75 30.43 -54.80
CA ALA A 733 -1.51 30.19 -56.23
C ALA A 733 -1.95 28.79 -56.71
N GLY A 734 -2.35 27.89 -55.79
CA GLY A 734 -2.94 26.61 -56.13
C GLY A 734 -4.27 26.78 -56.87
N ALA A 735 -4.22 27.00 -58.18
CA ALA A 735 -5.40 27.09 -59.04
C ALA A 735 -6.12 25.73 -59.12
N GLY A 736 -7.44 25.73 -58.96
CA GLY A 736 -8.30 24.55 -58.98
C GLY A 736 -8.86 24.15 -57.62
N ASP A 737 -9.85 23.27 -57.64
CA ASP A 737 -10.48 22.74 -56.42
C ASP A 737 -9.44 21.90 -55.63
N PRO A 738 -9.18 22.19 -54.34
CA PRO A 738 -8.27 21.39 -53.53
C PRO A 738 -8.75 19.93 -53.40
N ASP A 739 -10.06 19.68 -53.47
CA ASP A 739 -10.65 18.34 -53.33
C ASP A 739 -10.35 17.42 -54.53
N THR A 740 -9.93 17.98 -55.67
CA THR A 740 -9.52 17.19 -56.85
C THR A 740 -8.05 16.79 -56.82
N THR A 741 -7.33 17.00 -55.71
CA THR A 741 -5.95 16.51 -55.55
C THR A 741 -5.97 15.00 -55.37
N GLU A 742 -5.46 14.26 -56.35
CA GLU A 742 -5.17 12.83 -56.16
C GLU A 742 -4.00 12.66 -55.19
N LEU A 743 -4.28 12.15 -54.00
CA LEU A 743 -3.28 11.83 -52.99
C LEU A 743 -2.78 10.38 -53.20
N PRO A 744 -1.48 10.11 -52.97
CA PRO A 744 -0.94 8.75 -53.09
C PRO A 744 -1.59 7.80 -52.07
N SER A 745 -1.79 6.55 -52.47
CA SER A 745 -2.17 5.49 -51.55
C SER A 745 -0.98 5.17 -50.63
N CYS A 746 -1.22 5.28 -49.33
CA CYS A 746 -0.34 4.94 -48.23
C CYS A 746 -1.04 3.92 -47.32
N THR A 747 -0.25 3.11 -46.62
CA THR A 747 -0.74 2.17 -45.62
C THR A 747 -0.48 2.71 -44.22
N ASN A 748 -1.26 2.26 -43.23
CA ASN A 748 -1.04 2.65 -41.84
C ASN A 748 0.32 2.17 -41.28
N SER A 749 0.92 1.13 -41.87
CA SER A 749 2.27 0.65 -41.54
C SER A 749 3.40 1.49 -42.14
N ASP A 750 3.10 2.42 -43.05
CA ASP A 750 4.12 3.33 -43.58
C ASP A 750 4.58 4.30 -42.49
N LEU A 751 5.84 4.74 -42.58
CA LEU A 751 6.42 5.70 -41.65
C LEU A 751 5.74 7.06 -41.79
N ALA A 752 5.28 7.60 -40.67
CA ALA A 752 4.85 8.99 -40.58
C ALA A 752 6.02 9.88 -40.13
N PHE A 753 6.80 9.41 -39.15
CA PHE A 753 7.86 10.21 -38.54
C PHE A 753 9.18 9.45 -38.34
N ILE A 754 10.28 10.20 -38.44
CA ILE A 754 11.55 9.88 -37.79
C ILE A 754 11.79 10.94 -36.73
N CYS A 755 11.57 10.58 -35.47
CA CYS A 755 11.81 11.45 -34.32
C CYS A 755 13.13 11.08 -33.66
N PHE A 756 13.75 12.02 -32.96
CA PHE A 756 15.00 11.75 -32.28
C PHE A 756 14.82 11.69 -30.77
N SER A 757 15.27 10.60 -30.14
CA SER A 757 15.30 10.48 -28.68
C SER A 757 16.64 10.98 -28.14
N SER A 758 16.57 11.86 -27.14
CA SER A 758 17.73 12.32 -26.38
C SER A 758 18.07 11.25 -25.35
N GLY A 759 18.84 10.24 -25.74
CA GLY A 759 19.30 9.20 -24.81
C GLY A 759 19.95 9.78 -23.56
N THR A 760 19.72 9.16 -22.41
CA THR A 760 20.16 9.66 -21.09
C THR A 760 21.69 9.68 -20.91
N THR A 761 22.46 8.98 -21.73
CA THR A 761 23.92 8.85 -21.56
C THR A 761 24.68 8.61 -22.89
N GLY A 762 24.08 8.86 -24.05
CA GLY A 762 24.66 8.47 -25.36
C GLY A 762 24.24 9.37 -26.53
N PRO A 763 24.73 9.10 -27.75
CA PRO A 763 24.36 9.85 -28.97
C PRO A 763 22.85 9.76 -29.23
N MET A 764 22.30 10.76 -29.92
CA MET A 764 20.88 10.79 -30.27
C MET A 764 20.51 9.64 -31.20
N LYS A 765 19.33 9.05 -30.97
CA LYS A 765 18.84 7.89 -31.72
C LYS A 765 17.66 8.28 -32.58
N GLY A 766 17.60 7.79 -33.82
CA GLY A 766 16.43 7.94 -34.68
C GLY A 766 15.40 6.87 -34.37
N VAL A 767 14.16 7.29 -34.09
CA VAL A 767 13.01 6.45 -33.75
C VAL A 767 12.05 6.47 -34.92
N TYR A 768 11.75 5.29 -35.49
CA TYR A 768 10.72 5.17 -36.51
C TYR A 768 9.34 5.19 -35.87
N LEU A 769 8.41 5.98 -36.41
CA LEU A 769 7.01 5.98 -35.99
C LEU A 769 6.13 5.90 -37.24
N THR A 770 5.24 4.91 -37.27
CA THR A 770 4.27 4.70 -38.35
C THR A 770 3.02 5.56 -38.15
N HIS A 771 2.20 5.66 -39.20
CA HIS A 771 0.87 6.25 -39.06
C HIS A 771 0.03 5.54 -37.99
N ASP A 772 0.06 4.21 -37.93
CA ASP A 772 -0.69 3.42 -36.95
C ASP A 772 -0.23 3.71 -35.52
N ASN A 773 1.07 3.93 -35.29
CA ASN A 773 1.58 4.24 -33.95
C ASN A 773 0.95 5.52 -33.39
N ILE A 774 0.91 6.57 -34.22
CA ILE A 774 0.37 7.89 -33.84
C ILE A 774 -1.14 7.82 -33.68
N ILE A 775 -1.85 7.19 -34.63
CA ILE A 775 -3.32 7.05 -34.57
C ILE A 775 -3.73 6.24 -33.35
N THR A 776 -3.01 5.16 -33.04
CA THR A 776 -3.24 4.37 -31.81
C THR A 776 -3.19 5.30 -30.60
N ASN A 777 -2.17 6.13 -30.46
CA ASN A 777 -2.05 7.03 -29.30
C ASN A 777 -3.14 8.11 -29.25
N ILE A 778 -3.55 8.65 -30.40
CA ILE A 778 -4.68 9.58 -30.50
C ILE A 778 -5.95 8.98 -29.89
N PHE A 779 -6.28 7.73 -30.27
CA PHE A 779 -7.48 7.06 -29.80
C PHE A 779 -7.36 6.54 -28.36
N GLN A 780 -6.15 6.18 -27.92
CA GLN A 780 -5.87 5.88 -26.51
C GLN A 780 -6.24 7.04 -25.60
N HIS A 781 -5.77 8.24 -25.92
CA HIS A 781 -6.13 9.44 -25.17
C HIS A 781 -7.62 9.78 -25.32
N ARG A 782 -8.19 9.63 -26.52
CA ARG A 782 -9.61 9.87 -26.74
C ARG A 782 -10.52 9.01 -25.86
N GLN A 783 -10.18 7.72 -25.71
CA GLN A 783 -10.94 6.77 -24.92
C GLN A 783 -10.70 6.97 -23.41
N ARG A 784 -9.46 7.25 -23.01
CA ARG A 784 -9.08 7.44 -21.61
C ARG A 784 -9.55 8.78 -21.01
N LEU A 785 -9.55 9.84 -21.83
CA LEU A 785 -9.82 11.23 -21.44
C LEU A 785 -10.98 11.80 -22.28
N PRO A 786 -12.21 11.23 -22.18
CA PRO A 786 -13.32 11.61 -23.04
C PRO A 786 -13.76 13.06 -22.85
N GLU A 787 -13.70 13.59 -21.63
CA GLU A 787 -14.09 14.97 -21.31
C GLU A 787 -13.21 15.99 -22.06
N MET A 788 -11.91 15.74 -22.11
CA MET A 788 -10.96 16.57 -22.84
C MET A 788 -11.11 16.41 -24.37
N PHE A 789 -11.15 15.18 -24.87
CA PHE A 789 -11.01 14.90 -26.32
C PHE A 789 -12.32 14.79 -27.10
N GLN A 790 -13.46 14.76 -26.41
CA GLN A 790 -14.79 14.68 -27.04
C GLN A 790 -15.63 15.94 -26.76
N SER A 791 -15.19 16.83 -25.87
CA SER A 791 -15.81 18.14 -25.65
C SER A 791 -15.53 19.11 -26.81
N ARG A 792 -16.56 19.89 -27.18
CA ARG A 792 -16.44 20.99 -28.15
C ARG A 792 -15.95 22.30 -27.53
N GLN A 793 -15.81 22.35 -26.20
CA GLN A 793 -15.34 23.52 -25.49
C GLN A 793 -13.83 23.52 -25.29
N THR A 794 -13.18 22.39 -25.54
CA THR A 794 -11.74 22.24 -25.37
C THR A 794 -10.98 23.13 -26.36
N VAL A 795 -10.16 24.03 -25.83
CA VAL A 795 -9.13 24.81 -26.54
C VAL A 795 -7.80 24.53 -25.87
N ALA A 796 -6.80 24.11 -26.65
CA ALA A 796 -5.51 23.65 -26.14
C ALA A 796 -4.37 24.63 -26.49
N ALA A 797 -3.48 24.90 -25.55
CA ALA A 797 -2.24 25.65 -25.80
C ALA A 797 -0.99 24.81 -25.49
N LEU A 798 0.00 24.89 -26.38
CA LEU A 798 1.32 24.27 -26.18
C LEU A 798 2.37 25.33 -26.21
N ILE A 799 3.35 25.10 -25.36
CA ILE A 799 4.51 25.94 -25.26
C ILE A 799 5.79 25.11 -25.42
N THR A 800 5.66 23.79 -25.54
CA THR A 800 6.77 22.90 -25.86
C THR A 800 7.07 22.89 -27.37
N PRO A 801 8.31 22.58 -27.78
CA PRO A 801 8.70 22.64 -29.18
C PRO A 801 8.01 21.60 -30.08
N PHE A 802 7.60 22.01 -31.29
CA PHE A 802 6.97 21.14 -32.28
C PHE A 802 7.89 20.08 -32.88
N PHE A 803 9.22 20.23 -32.75
CA PHE A 803 10.15 19.19 -33.20
C PHE A 803 10.17 17.97 -32.27
N HIS A 804 9.72 18.12 -31.02
CA HIS A 804 9.65 17.03 -30.06
C HIS A 804 8.36 16.24 -30.24
N ILE A 805 8.35 14.93 -29.96
CA ILE A 805 7.16 14.09 -30.18
C ILE A 805 5.92 14.56 -29.40
N LEU A 806 6.12 15.23 -28.26
CA LEU A 806 5.02 15.82 -27.50
C LEU A 806 4.33 16.93 -28.31
N GLY A 807 5.09 17.80 -29.00
CA GLY A 807 4.52 18.81 -29.87
C GLY A 807 4.04 18.26 -31.20
N LEU A 808 4.83 17.40 -31.84
CA LEU A 808 4.52 16.83 -33.14
C LEU A 808 3.33 15.84 -33.09
N GLY A 809 3.38 14.90 -32.15
CA GLY A 809 2.35 13.89 -31.96
C GLY A 809 1.08 14.46 -31.33
N VAL A 810 1.20 15.22 -30.24
CA VAL A 810 -0.01 15.72 -29.55
C VAL A 810 -0.57 16.98 -30.22
N PHE A 811 0.23 18.01 -30.43
CA PHE A 811 -0.30 19.28 -30.97
C PHE A 811 -0.59 19.25 -32.45
N VAL A 812 0.39 18.84 -33.24
CA VAL A 812 0.22 18.83 -34.70
C VAL A 812 -0.73 17.71 -35.15
N CYS A 813 -0.72 16.54 -34.49
CA CYS A 813 -1.57 15.43 -34.89
C CYS A 813 -2.82 15.27 -34.00
N GLN A 814 -2.67 15.00 -32.70
CA GLN A 814 -3.78 14.58 -31.83
C GLN A 814 -4.88 15.64 -31.68
N TYR A 815 -4.56 16.89 -31.35
CA TYR A 815 -5.59 17.93 -31.18
C TYR A 815 -6.27 18.25 -32.50
N ILE A 816 -5.50 18.47 -33.56
CA ILE A 816 -6.05 18.81 -34.89
C ILE A 816 -6.91 17.67 -35.45
N CYS A 817 -6.45 16.42 -35.38
CA CYS A 817 -7.23 15.29 -35.91
C CYS A 817 -8.53 15.04 -35.12
N GLN A 818 -8.63 15.54 -33.88
CA GLN A 818 -9.81 15.41 -33.03
C GLN A 818 -10.69 16.67 -33.00
N GLY A 819 -10.37 17.70 -33.77
CA GLY A 819 -11.22 18.89 -33.84
C GLY A 819 -10.97 19.95 -32.78
N ILE A 820 -9.86 19.85 -32.03
CA ILE A 820 -9.53 20.77 -30.94
C ILE A 820 -8.71 21.93 -31.51
N PRO A 821 -9.12 23.20 -31.31
CA PRO A 821 -8.33 24.35 -31.69
C PRO A 821 -7.03 24.39 -30.90
N ILE A 822 -5.92 24.64 -31.60
CA ILE A 822 -4.61 24.83 -30.98
C ILE A 822 -4.21 26.31 -31.00
N VAL A 823 -3.73 26.81 -29.86
CA VAL A 823 -3.14 28.15 -29.73
C VAL A 823 -1.62 28.01 -29.78
N VAL A 824 -0.98 28.64 -30.78
CA VAL A 824 0.44 28.44 -31.09
C VAL A 824 1.26 29.65 -30.72
N PHE A 825 2.29 29.44 -29.91
CA PHE A 825 3.27 30.47 -29.54
C PHE A 825 4.62 30.17 -30.20
N PRO A 826 5.27 31.17 -30.84
CA PRO A 826 6.61 30.99 -31.38
C PRO A 826 7.66 30.79 -30.27
N ASN A 827 7.49 31.48 -29.14
CA ASN A 827 8.33 31.38 -27.95
C ASN A 827 7.48 31.39 -26.68
N PHE A 828 7.99 30.79 -25.60
CA PHE A 828 7.33 30.83 -24.29
C PHE A 828 7.51 32.18 -23.60
N GLU A 829 6.41 32.89 -23.38
CA GLU A 829 6.35 34.01 -22.45
C GLU A 829 5.11 33.88 -21.57
N VAL A 830 5.30 33.98 -20.24
CA VAL A 830 4.23 33.74 -19.27
C VAL A 830 3.12 34.79 -19.41
N SER A 831 3.46 36.06 -19.63
CA SER A 831 2.48 37.14 -19.83
C SER A 831 1.58 36.88 -21.04
N LEU A 832 2.17 36.55 -22.19
CA LEU A 832 1.42 36.24 -23.41
C LEU A 832 0.51 35.02 -23.24
N LEU A 833 0.97 34.00 -22.50
CA LEU A 833 0.14 32.85 -22.19
C LEU A 833 -1.07 33.23 -21.35
N LEU A 834 -0.87 34.00 -20.26
CA LEU A 834 -1.95 34.42 -19.38
C LEU A 834 -2.98 35.29 -20.13
N ASP A 835 -2.52 36.21 -20.98
CA ASP A 835 -3.39 37.04 -21.82
C ASP A 835 -4.20 36.18 -22.81
N ALA A 836 -3.57 35.16 -23.41
CA ALA A 836 -4.24 34.24 -24.31
C ALA A 836 -5.26 33.33 -23.59
N ILE A 837 -5.03 32.95 -22.32
CA ILE A 837 -6.02 32.16 -21.56
C ILE A 837 -7.34 32.93 -21.45
N SER A 838 -7.26 34.23 -21.17
CA SER A 838 -8.43 35.11 -21.08
C SER A 838 -9.07 35.34 -22.44
N ARG A 839 -8.25 35.76 -23.42
CA ARG A 839 -8.70 36.15 -24.77
C ARG A 839 -9.28 34.98 -25.57
N ASP A 840 -8.54 33.88 -25.64
CA ASP A 840 -8.85 32.73 -26.50
C ASP A 840 -9.58 31.62 -25.74
N ARG A 841 -9.88 31.85 -24.45
CA ARG A 841 -10.58 30.92 -23.56
C ARG A 841 -9.91 29.54 -23.48
N ILE A 842 -8.58 29.53 -23.38
CA ILE A 842 -7.79 28.28 -23.29
C ILE A 842 -8.25 27.47 -22.08
N THR A 843 -8.53 26.20 -22.32
CA THR A 843 -9.01 25.25 -21.29
C THR A 843 -7.91 24.29 -20.81
N HIS A 844 -6.99 23.91 -21.71
CA HIS A 844 -5.99 22.88 -21.44
C HIS A 844 -4.62 23.35 -21.89
N ILE A 845 -3.60 23.14 -21.06
CA ILE A 845 -2.22 23.50 -21.40
C ILE A 845 -1.31 22.32 -21.07
N ASN A 846 -0.58 21.82 -22.07
CA ASN A 846 0.49 20.87 -21.82
C ASN A 846 1.73 21.62 -21.34
N ILE A 847 2.23 21.23 -20.17
CA ILE A 847 3.39 21.83 -19.51
C ILE A 847 4.45 20.76 -19.19
N VAL A 848 5.62 21.25 -18.78
CA VAL A 848 6.73 20.45 -18.25
C VAL A 848 7.23 21.11 -16.96
N PRO A 849 8.02 20.43 -16.10
CA PRO A 849 8.37 20.99 -14.80
C PRO A 849 9.01 22.39 -14.81
N PRO A 850 9.92 22.75 -15.75
CA PRO A 850 10.42 24.13 -15.84
C PRO A 850 9.32 25.17 -16.10
N ILE A 851 8.29 24.84 -16.88
CA ILE A 851 7.16 25.72 -17.17
C ILE A 851 6.26 25.84 -15.93
N ALA A 852 5.98 24.73 -15.24
CA ALA A 852 5.25 24.71 -13.98
C ALA A 852 5.87 25.67 -12.96
N LEU A 853 7.20 25.61 -12.81
CA LEU A 853 7.94 26.50 -11.90
C LEU A 853 7.89 27.96 -12.34
N ARG A 854 7.97 28.26 -13.65
CA ARG A 854 7.82 29.64 -14.12
C ARG A 854 6.42 30.20 -13.87
N LEU A 855 5.38 29.38 -14.03
CA LEU A 855 4.00 29.76 -13.70
C LEU A 855 3.85 30.04 -12.19
N LEU A 856 4.48 29.23 -11.35
CA LEU A 856 4.54 29.47 -9.90
C LEU A 856 5.34 30.71 -9.50
N GLN A 857 6.32 31.14 -10.29
CA GLN A 857 7.13 32.32 -10.00
C GLN A 857 6.54 33.62 -10.54
N ALA A 858 5.71 33.54 -11.59
CA ALA A 858 5.12 34.72 -12.20
C ALA A 858 4.18 35.42 -11.22
N THR A 859 4.29 36.74 -11.04
CA THR A 859 3.31 37.54 -10.30
C THR A 859 2.05 37.67 -11.13
N THR A 860 1.01 36.90 -10.79
CA THR A 860 -0.36 37.15 -11.24
C THR A 860 -0.82 38.47 -10.62
N THR A 861 -0.80 39.56 -11.38
CA THR A 861 -1.55 40.76 -11.02
C THR A 861 -3.01 40.34 -10.97
N GLY A 862 -3.77 40.68 -9.91
CA GLY A 862 -5.14 40.20 -9.67
C GLY A 862 -6.21 40.62 -10.68
N THR A 863 -5.83 40.95 -11.93
CA THR A 863 -6.66 41.52 -12.99
C THR A 863 -6.83 40.62 -14.23
N THR A 864 -6.06 39.53 -14.38
CA THR A 864 -6.15 38.65 -15.56
C THR A 864 -7.13 37.49 -15.30
N ASP A 865 -8.18 37.37 -16.12
CA ASP A 865 -9.18 36.30 -16.01
C ASP A 865 -8.65 34.99 -16.60
N ILE A 866 -8.36 34.02 -15.73
CA ILE A 866 -7.91 32.66 -16.09
C ILE A 866 -8.97 31.58 -15.85
N SER A 867 -10.24 31.96 -15.61
CA SER A 867 -11.32 31.03 -15.22
C SER A 867 -11.71 30.01 -16.30
N SER A 868 -11.28 30.21 -17.55
CA SER A 868 -11.43 29.23 -18.64
C SER A 868 -10.55 28.00 -18.47
N LEU A 869 -9.46 28.09 -17.71
CA LEU A 869 -8.47 27.03 -17.55
C LEU A 869 -9.04 25.89 -16.69
N GLN A 870 -9.09 24.69 -17.25
CA GLN A 870 -9.60 23.47 -16.61
C GLN A 870 -8.47 22.56 -16.15
N CYS A 871 -7.44 22.37 -16.98
CA CYS A 871 -6.36 21.44 -16.66
C CYS A 871 -4.98 21.88 -17.19
N LEU A 872 -3.96 21.75 -16.35
CA LEU A 872 -2.55 21.74 -16.76
C LEU A 872 -2.04 20.30 -16.78
N ILE A 873 -1.56 19.86 -17.95
CA ILE A 873 -1.12 18.50 -18.18
C ILE A 873 0.40 18.47 -18.14
N ASN A 874 0.96 18.02 -17.02
CA ASN A 874 2.39 17.89 -16.88
C ASN A 874 2.89 16.61 -17.56
N ALA A 875 3.92 16.76 -18.39
CA ALA A 875 4.59 15.65 -19.07
C ALA A 875 6.11 15.65 -18.83
N ALA A 876 6.79 14.63 -19.36
CA ALA A 876 8.23 14.40 -19.32
C ALA A 876 8.82 13.95 -17.97
N ALA A 877 8.45 14.55 -16.86
CA ALA A 877 8.86 14.09 -15.52
C ALA A 877 7.79 14.42 -14.48
N PRO A 878 7.52 13.55 -13.49
CA PRO A 878 6.48 13.78 -12.49
C PRO A 878 6.74 15.06 -11.69
N LEU A 879 5.70 15.90 -11.55
CA LEU A 879 5.69 16.94 -10.52
C LEU A 879 5.52 16.32 -9.13
N LYS A 880 6.20 16.91 -8.14
CA LYS A 880 5.96 16.59 -6.73
C LYS A 880 4.63 17.18 -6.28
N GLU A 881 3.99 16.53 -5.32
CA GLU A 881 2.70 16.94 -4.75
C GLU A 881 2.69 18.42 -4.32
N VAL A 882 3.72 18.87 -3.60
CA VAL A 882 3.81 20.28 -3.16
C VAL A 882 3.76 21.26 -4.33
N VAL A 883 4.42 20.93 -5.45
CA VAL A 883 4.46 21.79 -6.64
C VAL A 883 3.12 21.73 -7.39
N SER A 884 2.53 20.55 -7.54
CA SER A 884 1.24 20.39 -8.20
C SER A 884 0.10 21.05 -7.40
N SER A 885 0.06 20.88 -6.08
CA SER A 885 -0.97 21.46 -5.22
C SER A 885 -0.87 22.98 -5.18
N GLU A 886 0.33 23.53 -5.09
CA GLU A 886 0.52 24.98 -5.15
C GLU A 886 0.14 25.55 -6.53
N LEU A 887 0.50 24.85 -7.62
CA LEU A 887 0.14 25.28 -8.97
C LEU A 887 -1.37 25.19 -9.20
N SER A 888 -2.01 24.12 -8.73
CA SER A 888 -3.47 23.94 -8.77
C SER A 888 -4.18 25.10 -8.06
N ARG A 889 -3.79 25.37 -6.82
CA ARG A 889 -4.34 26.45 -6.00
C ARG A 889 -4.20 27.81 -6.67
N ARG A 890 -3.04 28.06 -7.28
CA ARG A 890 -2.73 29.35 -7.90
C ARG A 890 -3.44 29.57 -9.23
N MET A 891 -3.55 28.52 -10.04
CA MET A 891 -4.11 28.58 -11.39
C MET A 891 -5.61 28.27 -11.42
N GLY A 892 -6.16 27.71 -10.35
CA GLY A 892 -7.58 27.38 -10.21
C GLY A 892 -8.02 26.21 -11.10
N CYS A 893 -7.12 25.26 -11.38
CA CYS A 893 -7.35 24.19 -12.34
C CYS A 893 -6.69 22.87 -11.92
N SER A 894 -7.16 21.75 -12.47
CA SER A 894 -6.58 20.41 -12.24
C SER A 894 -5.14 20.31 -12.77
N ILE A 895 -4.28 19.57 -12.06
CA ILE A 895 -2.92 19.25 -12.51
C ILE A 895 -2.82 17.75 -12.71
N THR A 896 -2.71 17.30 -13.96
CA THR A 896 -2.62 15.87 -14.30
C THR A 896 -1.24 15.51 -14.80
N GLN A 897 -0.88 14.23 -14.68
CA GLN A 897 0.43 13.70 -15.07
C GLN A 897 0.29 12.78 -16.29
N TRP A 898 1.13 12.98 -17.30
CA TRP A 898 1.28 12.10 -18.46
C TRP A 898 2.71 11.57 -18.52
N TYR A 899 2.84 10.26 -18.67
CA TYR A 899 4.13 9.59 -18.80
C TYR A 899 4.27 8.91 -20.15
N GLY A 900 5.48 8.99 -20.71
CA GLY A 900 5.88 8.31 -21.93
C GLY A 900 7.19 8.86 -22.50
N MET A 901 7.44 8.59 -23.79
CA MET A 901 8.71 8.79 -24.47
C MET A 901 8.53 8.83 -26.00
N THR A 902 9.56 9.23 -26.73
CA THR A 902 9.55 9.27 -28.21
C THR A 902 9.14 7.94 -28.82
N GLU A 903 9.63 6.85 -28.25
CA GLU A 903 9.35 5.47 -28.64
C GLU A 903 7.90 5.06 -28.42
N ALA A 904 7.08 5.86 -27.74
CA ALA A 904 5.68 5.56 -27.40
C ALA A 904 4.64 6.52 -28.01
N SER A 905 5.06 7.42 -28.89
CA SER A 905 4.17 8.21 -29.75
C SER A 905 3.11 9.17 -29.12
N PRO A 906 3.32 9.90 -28.00
CA PRO A 906 4.39 9.86 -27.01
C PRO A 906 4.01 9.22 -25.66
N SER A 907 2.73 8.91 -25.39
CA SER A 907 2.27 8.57 -24.03
C SER A 907 1.95 7.10 -23.85
N VAL A 908 2.12 6.58 -22.63
CA VAL A 908 1.72 5.22 -22.24
C VAL A 908 0.83 5.18 -21.00
N ILE A 909 0.93 6.18 -20.13
CA ILE A 909 0.19 6.28 -18.86
C ILE A 909 -0.32 7.71 -18.74
N SER A 910 -1.57 7.87 -18.29
CA SER A 910 -2.15 9.19 -18.01
C SER A 910 -3.07 9.16 -16.79
N GLN A 911 -3.07 10.27 -16.07
CA GLN A 911 -4.02 10.59 -15.01
C GLN A 911 -5.21 11.39 -15.57
N ARG A 912 -6.42 11.09 -15.10
CA ARG A 912 -7.62 11.88 -15.40
C ARG A 912 -7.78 13.05 -14.43
N GLU A 913 -8.57 14.03 -14.84
CA GLU A 913 -8.90 15.21 -14.03
C GLU A 913 -9.68 14.87 -12.76
N ASP A 914 -10.48 13.80 -12.76
CA ASP A 914 -11.18 13.27 -11.58
C ASP A 914 -10.32 12.35 -10.69
N GLU A 915 -9.06 12.11 -11.07
CA GLU A 915 -8.10 11.29 -10.33
C GLU A 915 -7.01 12.14 -9.63
N VAL A 916 -7.12 13.47 -9.64
CA VAL A 916 -6.08 14.38 -9.12
C VAL A 916 -5.85 14.30 -7.61
N GLU A 917 -6.82 13.80 -6.85
CA GLU A 917 -6.70 13.53 -5.42
C GLU A 917 -5.71 12.39 -5.12
N ILE A 918 -5.40 11.55 -6.11
CA ILE A 918 -4.43 10.47 -5.99
C ILE A 918 -3.06 11.08 -6.25
N THR A 919 -2.34 11.38 -5.18
CA THR A 919 -1.08 12.12 -5.27
C THR A 919 0.09 11.19 -5.65
N SER A 920 1.17 11.78 -6.15
CA SER A 920 2.43 11.10 -6.48
C SER A 920 2.39 10.01 -7.57
N THR A 921 1.22 9.73 -8.16
CA THR A 921 1.07 8.81 -9.30
C THR A 921 1.32 9.51 -10.64
N ILE A 922 1.70 8.73 -11.66
CA ILE A 922 1.65 9.16 -13.07
C ILE A 922 0.35 8.73 -13.78
N GLY A 923 -0.58 8.11 -13.04
CA GLY A 923 -1.88 7.66 -13.53
C GLY A 923 -1.94 6.17 -13.86
N ARG A 924 -2.80 5.82 -14.82
CA ARG A 924 -3.03 4.43 -15.27
C ARG A 924 -2.64 4.23 -16.72
N LEU A 925 -2.36 2.98 -17.06
CA LEU A 925 -1.96 2.54 -18.40
C LEU A 925 -3.05 2.88 -19.44
N LEU A 926 -2.64 3.36 -20.62
CA LEU A 926 -3.56 3.72 -21.71
C LEU A 926 -4.22 2.47 -22.32
N PRO A 927 -5.44 2.59 -22.90
CA PRO A 927 -6.14 1.46 -23.53
C PRO A 927 -5.30 0.71 -24.58
N GLY A 928 -5.45 -0.60 -24.69
CA GLY A 928 -4.72 -1.43 -25.66
C GLY A 928 -3.23 -1.64 -25.35
N MET A 929 -2.77 -1.17 -24.20
CA MET A 929 -1.41 -1.40 -23.69
C MET A 929 -1.35 -2.61 -22.75
N SER A 930 -0.16 -3.18 -22.63
CA SER A 930 0.23 -4.12 -21.58
C SER A 930 1.56 -3.70 -20.96
N MET A 931 1.74 -3.98 -19.67
CA MET A 931 2.94 -3.62 -18.91
C MET A 931 3.37 -4.74 -17.97
N ARG A 932 4.67 -4.89 -17.74
CA ARG A 932 5.26 -5.72 -16.68
C ARG A 932 6.19 -4.88 -15.82
N ILE A 933 6.31 -5.24 -14.55
CA ILE A 933 7.32 -4.70 -13.63
C ILE A 933 8.31 -5.82 -13.36
N VAL A 934 9.60 -5.61 -13.62
CA VAL A 934 10.63 -6.65 -13.43
C VAL A 934 11.79 -6.17 -12.55
N ASP A 935 12.28 -7.04 -11.68
CA ASP A 935 13.45 -6.76 -10.86
C ASP A 935 14.76 -6.83 -11.67
N SER A 936 15.88 -6.60 -10.99
CA SER A 936 17.22 -6.63 -11.61
C SER A 936 17.64 -8.02 -12.13
N THR A 937 16.95 -9.08 -11.73
CA THR A 937 17.16 -10.46 -12.21
C THR A 937 16.25 -10.81 -13.39
N GLY A 938 15.34 -9.91 -13.76
CA GLY A 938 14.32 -10.12 -14.79
C GLY A 938 13.10 -10.90 -14.31
N LYS A 939 12.95 -11.08 -12.99
CA LYS A 939 11.76 -11.70 -12.39
C LYS A 939 10.68 -10.63 -12.21
N GLU A 940 9.43 -11.00 -12.48
CA GLU A 940 8.32 -10.06 -12.32
C GLU A 940 8.00 -9.76 -10.86
N CYS A 941 7.76 -8.48 -10.58
CA CYS A 941 7.44 -7.93 -9.27
C CYS A 941 5.93 -7.91 -9.01
N GLY A 942 5.54 -8.12 -7.76
CA GLY A 942 4.17 -8.01 -7.28
C GLY A 942 3.67 -6.55 -7.17
N PRO A 943 2.39 -6.37 -6.79
CA PRO A 943 1.86 -5.05 -6.43
C PRO A 943 2.71 -4.39 -5.34
N ASN A 944 2.93 -3.08 -5.44
CA ASN A 944 3.76 -2.26 -4.55
C ASN A 944 5.26 -2.63 -4.51
N GLU A 945 5.73 -3.56 -5.36
CA GLU A 945 7.14 -3.90 -5.46
C GLU A 945 7.80 -3.13 -6.63
N PRO A 946 8.87 -2.35 -6.38
CA PRO A 946 9.52 -1.57 -7.42
C PRO A 946 10.33 -2.45 -8.39
N GLY A 947 10.26 -2.13 -9.68
CA GLY A 947 11.05 -2.77 -10.75
C GLY A 947 11.04 -1.95 -12.05
N GLU A 948 11.78 -2.39 -13.07
CA GLU A 948 11.81 -1.78 -14.39
C GLU A 948 10.47 -1.97 -15.11
N LEU A 949 9.93 -0.88 -15.66
CA LEU A 949 8.70 -0.89 -16.46
C LEU A 949 9.03 -1.43 -17.86
N LEU A 950 8.41 -2.55 -18.23
CA LEU A 950 8.41 -3.09 -19.59
C LEU A 950 7.03 -2.87 -20.20
N ILE A 951 6.95 -2.22 -21.35
CA ILE A 951 5.67 -1.82 -21.97
C ILE A 951 5.48 -2.44 -23.34
N GLN A 952 4.24 -2.72 -23.72
CA GLN A 952 3.86 -3.29 -25.01
C GLN A 952 2.54 -2.69 -25.51
N GLY A 953 2.50 -2.21 -26.75
CA GLY A 953 1.29 -1.69 -27.38
C GLY A 953 1.55 -1.19 -28.80
N SER A 954 0.48 -0.99 -29.59
CA SER A 954 0.61 -0.60 -31.01
C SER A 954 1.10 0.84 -31.21
N ASN A 955 1.11 1.69 -30.19
CA ASN A 955 1.70 3.03 -30.23
C ASN A 955 3.23 3.02 -30.08
N LEU A 956 3.84 1.88 -29.77
CA LEU A 956 5.29 1.76 -29.66
C LEU A 956 5.96 1.73 -31.04
N THR A 957 7.15 2.32 -31.10
CA THR A 957 8.02 2.27 -32.27
C THR A 957 8.26 0.83 -32.74
N PRO A 958 8.23 0.55 -34.05
CA PRO A 958 8.63 -0.75 -34.58
C PRO A 958 10.13 -1.03 -34.40
N SER A 959 10.98 0.01 -34.48
CA SER A 959 12.43 -0.08 -34.29
C SER A 959 13.10 1.30 -34.28
N TYR A 960 14.33 1.37 -33.80
CA TYR A 960 15.23 2.48 -34.11
C TYR A 960 15.73 2.38 -35.56
N VAL A 961 16.28 3.50 -36.07
CA VAL A 961 16.97 3.55 -37.37
C VAL A 961 18.21 2.65 -37.37
N ASP A 962 18.92 2.59 -36.24
CA ASP A 962 19.99 1.61 -36.03
C ASP A 962 19.40 0.30 -35.47
N ASN A 963 19.54 -0.77 -36.25
CA ASN A 963 19.06 -2.11 -35.89
C ASN A 963 19.78 -2.70 -34.67
N ALA A 964 21.03 -2.31 -34.39
CA ALA A 964 21.74 -2.79 -33.20
C ALA A 964 21.08 -2.24 -31.93
N GLU A 965 20.71 -0.96 -31.93
CA GLU A 965 20.05 -0.32 -30.79
C GLU A 965 18.66 -0.90 -30.52
N SER A 966 17.97 -1.35 -31.57
CA SER A 966 16.66 -2.00 -31.47
C SER A 966 16.72 -3.34 -30.74
N LYS A 967 17.78 -4.13 -30.93
CA LYS A 967 17.90 -5.44 -30.25
C LYS A 967 18.03 -5.30 -28.74
N ASP A 968 18.67 -4.24 -28.27
CA ASP A 968 18.89 -4.00 -26.84
C ASP A 968 17.68 -3.36 -26.13
N ALA A 969 16.82 -2.68 -26.89
CA ALA A 969 15.68 -1.95 -26.36
C ALA A 969 14.43 -2.80 -26.17
N PHE A 970 14.33 -3.94 -26.85
CA PHE A 970 13.18 -4.84 -26.75
C PHE A 970 13.55 -6.19 -26.14
N ILE A 971 12.71 -6.69 -25.24
CA ILE A 971 12.83 -8.02 -24.65
C ILE A 971 11.47 -8.73 -24.71
N ASN A 972 11.43 -9.90 -25.35
CA ASN A 972 10.20 -10.71 -25.49
C ASN A 972 8.98 -9.92 -26.00
N GLY A 973 9.19 -8.96 -26.91
CA GLY A 973 8.13 -8.11 -27.47
C GLY A 973 7.69 -6.92 -26.61
N TYR A 974 8.34 -6.70 -25.46
CA TYR A 974 8.18 -5.49 -24.63
C TYR A 974 9.33 -4.52 -24.85
N PHE A 975 9.04 -3.23 -24.88
CA PHE A 975 10.02 -2.17 -24.86
C PHE A 975 10.48 -1.91 -23.42
N LYS A 976 11.80 -1.84 -23.23
CA LYS A 976 12.44 -1.54 -21.95
C LYS A 976 12.50 -0.02 -21.75
N THR A 977 11.71 0.50 -20.82
CA THR A 977 11.68 1.95 -20.56
C THR A 977 12.97 2.48 -19.94
N GLY A 978 13.69 1.63 -19.19
CA GLY A 978 14.79 2.07 -18.32
C GLY A 978 14.35 2.84 -17.07
N ASP A 979 13.04 3.00 -16.87
CA ASP A 979 12.44 3.67 -15.72
C ASP A 979 11.96 2.61 -14.70
N ILE A 980 12.15 2.90 -13.42
CA ILE A 980 11.79 2.06 -12.28
C ILE A 980 10.53 2.62 -11.63
N GLY A 981 9.58 1.75 -11.34
CA GLY A 981 8.34 2.09 -10.67
C GLY A 981 7.62 0.86 -10.13
N TYR A 982 6.45 1.08 -9.55
CA TYR A 982 5.57 0.01 -9.09
C TYR A 982 4.11 0.34 -9.45
N VAL A 983 3.28 -0.70 -9.41
CA VAL A 983 1.82 -0.57 -9.55
C VAL A 983 1.20 -0.87 -8.20
N ASN A 984 0.33 0.00 -7.71
CA ASN A 984 -0.40 -0.29 -6.47
C ASN A 984 -1.56 -1.29 -6.72
N GLU A 985 -2.23 -1.73 -5.66
CA GLU A 985 -3.31 -2.72 -5.75
C GLU A 985 -4.51 -2.24 -6.59
N GLU A 986 -4.66 -0.93 -6.76
CA GLU A 986 -5.71 -0.30 -7.56
C GLU A 986 -5.33 -0.06 -9.03
N GLY A 987 -4.09 -0.37 -9.42
CA GLY A 987 -3.62 -0.22 -10.81
C GLY A 987 -3.00 1.13 -11.15
N TYR A 988 -2.77 2.01 -10.17
CA TYR A 988 -2.04 3.27 -10.36
C TYR A 988 -0.54 3.05 -10.38
N VAL A 989 0.15 3.73 -11.28
CA VAL A 989 1.59 3.57 -11.50
C VAL A 989 2.37 4.70 -10.82
N PHE A 990 3.43 4.35 -10.12
CA PHE A 990 4.30 5.27 -9.40
C PHE A 990 5.73 5.13 -9.90
N LEU A 991 6.37 6.23 -10.28
CA LEU A 991 7.77 6.24 -10.69
C LEU A 991 8.69 6.49 -9.49
N VAL A 992 9.74 5.68 -9.38
CA VAL A 992 10.74 5.73 -8.30
C VAL A 992 12.06 6.30 -8.81
N GLY A 993 12.42 6.08 -10.08
CA GLY A 993 13.67 6.61 -10.65
C GLY A 993 14.06 5.93 -11.96
N ARG A 994 15.33 6.05 -12.37
CA ARG A 994 15.88 5.41 -13.58
C ARG A 994 16.92 4.35 -13.26
N SER A 995 16.86 3.21 -13.94
CA SER A 995 17.69 2.03 -13.67
C SER A 995 19.20 2.32 -13.77
N LYS A 996 19.63 3.15 -14.74
CA LYS A 996 21.03 3.57 -14.94
C LYS A 996 21.51 4.67 -14.00
N GLU A 997 20.60 5.29 -13.25
CA GLU A 997 20.88 6.39 -12.33
C GLU A 997 20.86 5.93 -10.87
N LEU A 998 20.47 4.68 -10.61
CA LEU A 998 20.51 4.09 -9.28
C LEU A 998 21.96 3.94 -8.80
N ILE A 999 22.20 4.44 -7.60
CA ILE A 999 23.46 4.33 -6.90
C ILE A 999 23.55 2.92 -6.32
N LYS A 1000 24.61 2.18 -6.66
CA LYS A 1000 24.77 0.77 -6.27
C LYS A 1000 25.58 0.67 -4.97
N VAL A 1001 24.88 0.64 -3.84
CA VAL A 1001 25.50 0.56 -2.50
C VAL A 1001 25.48 -0.88 -1.98
N LYS A 1002 26.61 -1.60 -2.05
CA LYS A 1002 26.78 -2.97 -1.54
C LYS A 1002 25.65 -3.91 -1.96
N GLY A 1003 25.35 -3.93 -3.25
CA GLY A 1003 24.27 -4.73 -3.84
C GLY A 1003 22.86 -4.14 -3.69
N HIS A 1004 22.68 -3.06 -2.93
CA HIS A 1004 21.41 -2.34 -2.83
C HIS A 1004 21.35 -1.22 -3.86
N GLN A 1005 20.17 -1.03 -4.46
CA GLN A 1005 19.92 0.08 -5.37
C GLN A 1005 19.34 1.26 -4.60
N VAL A 1006 19.96 2.43 -4.74
CA VAL A 1006 19.54 3.67 -4.08
C VAL A 1006 19.19 4.68 -5.15
N ALA A 1007 17.94 5.17 -5.17
CA ALA A 1007 17.50 6.16 -6.14
C ALA A 1007 18.00 7.56 -5.73
N PRO A 1008 18.75 8.28 -6.58
CA PRO A 1008 19.13 9.66 -6.30
C PRO A 1008 17.93 10.56 -6.03
N ALA A 1009 16.85 10.39 -6.81
CA ALA A 1009 15.64 11.19 -6.70
C ALA A 1009 14.97 11.10 -5.31
N GLU A 1010 15.06 9.94 -4.65
CA GLU A 1010 14.58 9.76 -3.27
C GLU A 1010 15.36 10.67 -2.31
N LEU A 1011 16.69 10.66 -2.41
CA LEU A 1011 17.59 11.46 -1.57
C LEU A 1011 17.50 12.96 -1.90
N GLU A 1012 17.41 13.32 -3.18
CA GLU A 1012 17.14 14.68 -3.66
C GLU A 1012 15.82 15.22 -3.10
N SER A 1013 14.81 14.35 -2.95
CA SER A 1013 13.53 14.76 -2.38
C SER A 1013 13.61 15.11 -0.91
N ILE A 1014 14.33 14.29 -0.15
CA ILE A 1014 14.56 14.57 1.28
C ILE A 1014 15.41 15.84 1.41
N LEU A 1015 16.47 15.99 0.61
CA LEU A 1015 17.28 17.22 0.61
C LEU A 1015 16.44 18.48 0.36
N LEU A 1016 15.57 18.46 -0.66
CA LEU A 1016 14.69 19.59 -0.99
C LEU A 1016 13.61 19.88 0.06
N SER A 1017 13.33 18.95 0.98
CA SER A 1017 12.43 19.21 2.11
C SER A 1017 13.08 19.99 3.25
N HIS A 1018 14.41 20.15 3.22
CA HIS A 1018 15.14 20.94 4.19
C HIS A 1018 14.93 22.45 3.91
N PRO A 1019 14.51 23.28 4.89
CA PRO A 1019 14.13 24.69 4.66
C PRO A 1019 15.21 25.57 4.03
N GLN A 1020 16.48 25.19 4.18
CA GLN A 1020 17.63 25.94 3.65
C GLN A 1020 18.11 25.46 2.27
N VAL A 1021 17.59 24.34 1.75
CA VAL A 1021 18.01 23.75 0.47
C VAL A 1021 17.07 24.23 -0.64
N ARG A 1022 17.62 24.98 -1.58
CA ARG A 1022 16.89 25.54 -2.73
C ARG A 1022 16.84 24.59 -3.93
N ASP A 1023 17.95 23.91 -4.19
CA ASP A 1023 18.07 22.91 -5.25
C ASP A 1023 18.99 21.79 -4.77
N ALA A 1024 18.76 20.56 -5.22
CA ALA A 1024 19.56 19.40 -4.82
C ALA A 1024 19.77 18.43 -5.99
N ALA A 1025 20.94 17.78 -5.98
CA ALA A 1025 21.32 16.73 -6.90
C ALA A 1025 22.09 15.65 -6.14
N VAL A 1026 21.82 14.38 -6.40
CA VAL A 1026 22.50 13.26 -5.74
C VAL A 1026 23.16 12.37 -6.78
N LYS A 1027 24.37 11.91 -6.46
CA LYS A 1027 25.16 11.04 -7.36
C LYS A 1027 25.89 9.97 -6.57
N GLY A 1028 26.04 8.79 -7.17
CA GLY A 1028 26.91 7.74 -6.66
C GLY A 1028 28.40 8.07 -6.88
N VAL A 1029 29.18 8.01 -5.81
CA VAL A 1029 30.65 8.06 -5.86
C VAL A 1029 31.17 6.65 -5.69
N TYR A 1030 31.92 6.14 -6.67
CA TYR A 1030 32.45 4.78 -6.65
C TYR A 1030 33.71 4.68 -5.77
N PHE A 1031 33.76 3.66 -4.92
CA PHE A 1031 34.86 3.34 -4.01
C PHE A 1031 35.50 2.01 -4.44
N PRO A 1032 36.60 2.03 -5.22
CA PRO A 1032 37.22 0.83 -5.79
C PRO A 1032 37.61 -0.22 -4.75
N GLY A 1033 38.12 0.19 -3.60
CA GLY A 1033 38.52 -0.73 -2.52
C GLY A 1033 37.37 -1.44 -1.80
N GLN A 1034 36.12 -1.07 -2.09
CA GLN A 1034 34.91 -1.69 -1.53
C GLN A 1034 33.95 -2.19 -2.62
N GLU A 1035 34.32 -2.07 -3.90
CA GLU A 1035 33.50 -2.41 -5.07
C GLU A 1035 32.04 -1.92 -4.96
N THR A 1036 31.85 -0.69 -4.45
CA THR A 1036 30.53 -0.11 -4.18
C THR A 1036 30.52 1.37 -4.48
N GLU A 1037 29.33 1.91 -4.74
CA GLU A 1037 29.09 3.35 -4.71
C GLU A 1037 28.57 3.79 -3.34
N TYR A 1038 28.74 5.06 -3.01
CA TYR A 1038 28.01 5.73 -1.93
C TYR A 1038 27.41 7.06 -2.43
N PRO A 1039 26.22 7.46 -1.96
CA PRO A 1039 25.62 8.73 -2.33
C PRO A 1039 26.43 9.95 -1.86
N ALA A 1040 26.59 10.92 -2.77
CA ALA A 1040 27.02 12.30 -2.51
C ALA A 1040 25.89 13.25 -2.90
N ALA A 1041 25.63 14.26 -2.06
CA ALA A 1041 24.67 15.30 -2.34
C ALA A 1041 25.35 16.60 -2.75
N TYR A 1042 24.78 17.30 -3.72
CA TYR A 1042 25.17 18.63 -4.17
C TYR A 1042 23.96 19.55 -4.05
N ILE A 1043 24.08 20.62 -3.28
CA ILE A 1043 22.95 21.49 -2.94
C ILE A 1043 23.24 22.96 -3.23
N THR A 1044 22.18 23.74 -3.45
CA THR A 1044 22.22 25.20 -3.42
C THR A 1044 21.36 25.71 -2.27
N VAL A 1045 21.69 26.87 -1.70
CA VAL A 1045 21.02 27.47 -0.54
C VAL A 1045 20.65 28.93 -0.83
N ASP A 1046 19.66 29.48 -0.12
CA ASP A 1046 19.15 30.85 -0.36
C ASP A 1046 20.02 31.97 0.21
N THR A 1047 20.94 31.67 1.12
CA THR A 1047 21.78 32.67 1.79
C THR A 1047 23.16 32.82 1.14
N ALA A 1048 23.58 34.07 0.91
CA ALA A 1048 24.92 34.42 0.41
C ALA A 1048 26.00 34.42 1.50
N GLU A 1049 25.75 33.79 2.65
CA GLU A 1049 26.75 33.61 3.71
C GLU A 1049 27.64 32.41 3.41
N PRO A 1050 28.93 32.43 3.81
CA PRO A 1050 29.85 31.36 3.46
C PRO A 1050 29.36 30.02 4.01
N ALA A 1051 29.19 29.06 3.08
CA ALA A 1051 28.90 27.66 3.32
C ALA A 1051 29.72 27.13 4.51
N SER A 1052 29.05 26.85 5.62
CA SER A 1052 29.69 26.27 6.80
C SER A 1052 29.61 24.75 6.72
N ALA A 1053 30.71 24.07 7.05
CA ALA A 1053 30.72 22.61 7.23
C ALA A 1053 29.67 22.13 8.26
N GLN A 1054 29.20 23.04 9.12
CA GLN A 1054 28.12 22.80 10.06
C GLN A 1054 26.77 22.62 9.37
N LEU A 1055 26.46 23.40 8.32
CA LEU A 1055 25.25 23.24 7.52
C LEU A 1055 25.28 21.96 6.68
N GLU A 1056 26.44 21.61 6.11
CA GLU A 1056 26.61 20.35 5.39
C GLU A 1056 26.38 19.14 6.31
N ALA A 1057 26.94 19.16 7.53
CA ALA A 1057 26.74 18.11 8.53
C ALA A 1057 25.29 18.04 9.05
N GLU A 1058 24.63 19.19 9.22
CA GLU A 1058 23.22 19.27 9.60
C GLU A 1058 22.32 18.63 8.53
N ILE A 1059 22.52 18.99 7.26
CA ILE A 1059 21.74 18.46 6.13
C ILE A 1059 22.04 16.97 5.92
N GLU A 1060 23.29 16.54 6.08
CA GLU A 1060 23.64 15.13 6.03
C GLU A 1060 22.92 14.34 7.13
N ALA A 1061 22.93 14.84 8.37
CA ALA A 1061 22.23 14.22 9.49
C ALA A 1061 20.70 14.23 9.29
N PHE A 1062 20.15 15.29 8.72
CA PHE A 1062 18.75 15.41 8.38
C PHE A 1062 18.30 14.32 7.40
N VAL A 1063 19.06 14.09 6.33
CA VAL A 1063 18.76 13.04 5.35
C VAL A 1063 18.97 11.65 5.96
N ASN A 1064 20.10 11.43 6.66
CA ASN A 1064 20.47 10.12 7.19
C ASN A 1064 19.52 9.60 8.29
N LYS A 1065 18.80 10.48 8.99
CA LYS A 1065 17.75 10.09 9.97
C LYS A 1065 16.48 9.55 9.32
N GLN A 1066 16.25 9.84 8.04
CA GLN A 1066 15.01 9.54 7.33
C GLN A 1066 15.13 8.32 6.40
N VAL A 1067 16.35 7.84 6.17
CA VAL A 1067 16.61 6.72 5.25
C VAL A 1067 17.44 5.61 5.88
N ALA A 1068 17.29 4.39 5.36
CA ALA A 1068 18.08 3.24 5.78
C ALA A 1068 19.60 3.48 5.61
N LYS A 1069 20.41 2.83 6.46
CA LYS A 1069 21.88 3.03 6.53
C LYS A 1069 22.65 2.87 5.22
N TYR A 1070 22.14 2.12 4.26
CA TYR A 1070 22.77 1.93 2.95
C TYR A 1070 22.48 3.09 1.99
N LYS A 1071 21.52 3.96 2.29
CA LYS A 1071 21.19 5.17 1.51
C LYS A 1071 21.86 6.44 2.06
N TRP A 1072 22.63 6.32 3.14
CA TRP A 1072 23.28 7.47 3.76
C TRP A 1072 24.21 8.20 2.79
N LEU A 1073 24.27 9.53 2.91
CA LEU A 1073 25.13 10.42 2.12
C LEU A 1073 26.61 10.28 2.51
N ARG A 1074 27.16 9.06 2.49
CA ARG A 1074 28.51 8.75 3.00
C ARG A 1074 29.64 9.38 2.19
N SER A 1075 29.33 9.98 1.04
CA SER A 1075 30.26 10.78 0.25
C SER A 1075 30.09 12.28 0.46
N GLY A 1076 29.33 12.67 1.49
CA GLY A 1076 29.14 14.03 1.96
C GLY A 1076 28.02 14.81 1.25
N VAL A 1077 27.71 15.97 1.82
CA VAL A 1077 26.90 17.04 1.24
C VAL A 1077 27.83 18.17 0.83
N HIS A 1078 27.67 18.69 -0.39
CA HIS A 1078 28.53 19.73 -0.95
C HIS A 1078 27.68 20.93 -1.37
N ILE A 1079 27.90 22.09 -0.76
CA ILE A 1079 27.22 23.33 -1.16
C ILE A 1079 27.92 23.91 -2.41
N ILE A 1080 27.14 24.09 -3.49
CA ILE A 1080 27.61 24.63 -4.76
C ILE A 1080 26.81 25.87 -5.16
N SER A 1081 27.40 26.73 -6.00
CA SER A 1081 26.75 27.99 -6.43
C SER A 1081 25.58 27.79 -7.38
N ALA A 1082 25.58 26.71 -8.17
CA ALA A 1082 24.48 26.31 -9.04
C ALA A 1082 24.62 24.84 -9.43
N ILE A 1083 23.50 24.15 -9.59
CA ILE A 1083 23.48 22.77 -10.07
C ILE A 1083 23.66 22.75 -11.60
N PRO A 1084 24.73 22.16 -12.16
CA PRO A 1084 24.99 22.19 -13.61
C PRO A 1084 24.02 21.27 -14.36
N ARG A 1085 23.01 21.85 -15.02
CA ARG A 1085 22.05 21.13 -15.89
C ARG A 1085 22.30 21.50 -17.36
N LYS A 1086 22.45 20.53 -18.28
CA LYS A 1086 22.40 20.78 -19.74
C LYS A 1086 21.13 20.18 -20.31
N TYR A 1087 20.24 21.06 -20.80
CA TYR A 1087 18.94 20.77 -21.43
C TYR A 1087 18.00 19.90 -20.58
N VAL A 1088 16.71 19.99 -20.90
CA VAL A 1088 15.58 19.49 -20.11
C VAL A 1088 15.91 18.14 -19.45
N THR A 1089 16.01 18.15 -18.11
CA THR A 1089 16.16 17.01 -17.18
C THR A 1089 17.53 16.34 -16.94
N LYS A 1090 18.72 16.86 -17.33
CA LYS A 1090 19.99 16.22 -16.89
C LYS A 1090 21.12 17.09 -16.33
N LEU A 1091 21.71 16.57 -15.25
CA LEU A 1091 22.99 16.95 -14.63
C LEU A 1091 24.19 16.50 -15.49
N VAL A 1092 25.19 17.36 -15.67
CA VAL A 1092 26.43 17.03 -16.40
C VAL A 1092 27.51 16.56 -15.42
N GLY A 1093 28.17 15.44 -15.74
CA GLY A 1093 29.36 14.98 -15.02
C GLY A 1093 30.58 15.85 -15.29
N THR A 1094 31.03 16.57 -14.26
CA THR A 1094 32.31 16.45 -13.53
C THR A 1094 32.29 17.55 -12.48
N PHE A 1095 31.91 17.22 -11.23
CA PHE A 1095 32.11 18.12 -10.12
C PHE A 1095 33.61 18.17 -9.79
N PRO A 1096 34.18 19.33 -9.40
CA PRO A 1096 35.60 19.41 -9.07
C PRO A 1096 35.87 18.52 -7.86
N LEU A 1097 36.51 17.37 -8.06
CA LEU A 1097 37.20 16.69 -6.97
C LEU A 1097 38.37 17.59 -6.58
N MET A 1098 38.29 18.23 -5.40
CA MET A 1098 39.48 18.84 -4.82
C MET A 1098 40.55 17.76 -4.72
N SER A 1099 41.64 18.01 -5.44
CA SER A 1099 42.85 17.22 -5.48
C SER A 1099 43.40 16.98 -4.07
N THR A 1100 43.75 15.73 -3.81
CA THR A 1100 44.74 15.26 -2.83
C THR A 1100 45.66 16.33 -2.25
N VAL A 1101 45.62 16.49 -0.92
CA VAL A 1101 46.80 16.76 -0.10
C VAL A 1101 46.71 15.86 1.15
N VAL A 1102 47.86 15.27 1.46
CA VAL A 1102 48.23 14.30 2.51
C VAL A 1102 47.59 14.52 3.87
#